data_AF-A0A2D9CB77-F1
#
_entry.id   AF-A0A2D9CB77-F1
#
_cell.length_a   1.000
_cell.length_b   1.000
_cell.length_c   1.000
_cell.angle_alpha   90.00
_cell.angle_beta   90.00
_cell.angle_gamma   90.00
#
_symmetry.space_group_name_H-M   'P 1'
#
loop_
_entity.id
_entity.type
_entity.pdbx_description
1 polymer ?
#
loop_
_entity_poly.entity_id
_entity_poly.type
_entity_poly.pdbx_seq_one_letter_code
_entity_poly.pdbx_strand_id
1 'polypeptide(L)'
;MKYASIVLLGACSALTLAQPQSPLAPRPNGMSPATPSKHILFGGTIHTAPGQTIGPDGRPAIVIEDGRITNILPDTHLIDMMTTGYQIHELDPDTHIYAGFIDPYIEVHTPDLPSGEAGTHWSNRIRPNDNALRVGLGSDAAESLREMGFTTAMIAPDTGIFRGWTGIVSTADSLSDPSLGEPPVYKAHAGQAMGFDRGSWGDRGYPTSHMGVVALMRQTFADADTRRARADHDDANILDHIHPDDTTFYYDISQELEAALADNVTREFEHPNIVIVDNGTAHRRLDLFKDMGHPVIVPLTFPETPDVFNIGAIDSVELASLQHYERAPANARWLLNSGLNVALTTSKRRSGEKFWNNLHTAIEKGLPADDALAMITTNPAEILNLKGHGTITTNAIANLVVASGNLFDPHDDAKIIDTWIDGRRHHINDTTEAPFDGTWELNLVGVDHQVGMEIDGKSLTIIDSFGVEKPVRTKATKVTIDGNAISFLVDYDNDDMGAFVSSATISPNGTIRGSSVAPSGMVVQWYGDKNDTPNASDFHGTWNALLSGEHNLDFKITKDKVTIIERVEDADDITQDSSEMQMKDGILTFTFEHEPFGSAGTFSIALTAPTKDNTLTGMGTLPNGKGFTLDATKETKDPDPVHTLPDLPDAPFGPFAFEEAPTQRTVLFTNATVWTQSDDGILEDAWVIVRNGTIHSVGTGGYPRIAVDETVDANGM
;
A
#
# COMPACT_ATOMS: atom_id res chain seq x y z
N MET A 1 -6.88 -81.76 -0.83
CA MET A 1 -8.34 -81.72 -0.58
C MET A 1 -8.70 -80.34 -0.03
N LYS A 2 -9.63 -79.67 -0.73
CA LYS A 2 -10.55 -78.60 -0.29
C LYS A 2 -9.99 -77.32 0.38
N TYR A 3 -9.85 -76.30 -0.46
CA TYR A 3 -10.37 -74.91 -0.37
C TYR A 3 -10.94 -74.39 0.96
N ALA A 4 -10.47 -73.21 1.38
CA ALA A 4 -11.33 -72.09 1.74
C ALA A 4 -10.59 -70.75 1.54
N SER A 5 -11.17 -69.92 0.68
CA SER A 5 -10.69 -68.61 0.23
C SER A 5 -10.96 -67.52 1.28
N ILE A 6 -10.00 -66.61 1.49
CA ILE A 6 -10.28 -65.25 1.95
C ILE A 6 -9.64 -64.30 0.94
N VAL A 7 -10.51 -63.62 0.20
CA VAL A 7 -10.20 -62.55 -0.74
C VAL A 7 -10.12 -61.26 0.07
N LEU A 8 -8.94 -60.65 0.15
CA LEU A 8 -8.76 -59.26 0.58
C LEU A 8 -8.39 -58.45 -0.67
N LEU A 9 -9.37 -57.75 -1.25
CA LEU A 9 -9.12 -56.74 -2.28
C LEU A 9 -8.48 -55.52 -1.60
N GLY A 10 -7.16 -55.44 -1.63
CA GLY A 10 -6.43 -54.19 -1.42
C GLY A 10 -6.43 -53.41 -2.74
N ALA A 11 -7.21 -52.35 -2.83
CA ALA A 11 -7.13 -51.39 -3.91
C ALA A 11 -5.75 -50.69 -3.83
N CYS A 12 -4.81 -51.16 -4.65
CA CYS A 12 -3.59 -50.41 -4.96
C CYS A 12 -4.01 -49.21 -5.82
N SER A 13 -4.15 -48.04 -5.19
CA SER A 13 -4.11 -46.76 -5.89
C SER A 13 -2.71 -46.62 -6.49
N ALA A 14 -2.58 -46.98 -7.76
CA ALA A 14 -1.38 -46.69 -8.53
C ALA A 14 -1.28 -45.16 -8.64
N LEU A 15 -0.44 -44.54 -7.80
CA LEU A 15 0.11 -43.23 -8.06
C LEU A 15 0.84 -43.31 -9.40
N THR A 16 0.22 -42.80 -10.45
CA THR A 16 0.89 -42.51 -11.71
C THR A 16 1.90 -41.40 -11.44
N LEU A 17 3.13 -41.80 -11.12
CA LEU A 17 4.29 -40.94 -11.20
C LEU A 17 4.37 -40.43 -12.64
N ALA A 18 4.12 -39.13 -12.83
CA ALA A 18 4.36 -38.47 -14.11
C ALA A 18 5.83 -38.69 -14.48
N GLN A 19 6.08 -39.48 -15.51
CA GLN A 19 7.43 -39.64 -16.02
C GLN A 19 7.87 -38.33 -16.67
N PRO A 20 9.11 -37.87 -16.47
CA PRO A 20 9.64 -36.72 -17.19
C PRO A 20 9.58 -37.03 -18.69
N GLN A 21 8.79 -36.25 -19.43
CA GLN A 21 8.69 -36.43 -20.88
C GLN A 21 10.03 -36.04 -21.51
N SER A 22 10.63 -36.98 -22.22
CA SER A 22 11.81 -36.75 -23.05
C SER A 22 11.57 -35.52 -23.94
N PRO A 23 12.54 -34.59 -24.07
CA PRO A 23 12.43 -33.43 -24.97
C PRO A 23 12.29 -33.80 -26.46
N LEU A 24 12.37 -35.10 -26.78
CA LEU A 24 12.20 -35.66 -28.11
C LEU A 24 10.93 -36.53 -28.23
N ALA A 25 10.06 -36.56 -27.22
CA ALA A 25 8.78 -37.25 -27.32
C ALA A 25 7.87 -36.52 -28.35
N PRO A 26 7.18 -37.26 -29.24
CA PRO A 26 6.21 -36.65 -30.15
C PRO A 26 5.11 -35.98 -29.32
N ARG A 27 4.78 -34.72 -29.68
CA ARG A 27 3.75 -33.93 -28.99
C ARG A 27 2.42 -34.73 -28.97
N PRO A 28 1.64 -34.67 -27.87
CA PRO A 28 0.31 -35.27 -27.85
C PRO A 28 -0.51 -34.78 -29.04
N ASN A 29 -1.15 -35.70 -29.77
CA ASN A 29 -2.07 -35.35 -30.86
C ASN A 29 -3.30 -34.65 -30.26
N GLY A 30 -3.30 -33.32 -30.30
CA GLY A 30 -4.37 -32.41 -29.95
C GLY A 30 -4.11 -31.05 -30.59
N MET A 31 -5.13 -30.19 -30.70
CA MET A 31 -4.90 -28.81 -31.15
C MET A 31 -3.83 -28.19 -30.24
N SER A 32 -2.83 -27.53 -30.83
CA SER A 32 -1.90 -26.73 -30.04
C SER A 32 -2.74 -25.70 -29.27
N PRO A 33 -2.59 -25.56 -27.95
CA PRO A 33 -3.26 -24.48 -27.24
C PRO A 33 -2.92 -23.15 -27.92
N ALA A 34 -3.91 -22.28 -28.09
CA ALA A 34 -3.73 -21.03 -28.79
C ALA A 34 -2.64 -20.19 -28.08
N THR A 35 -1.53 -19.93 -28.77
CA THR A 35 -0.57 -18.87 -28.46
C THR A 35 -0.60 -17.97 -29.70
N PRO A 36 -0.82 -16.65 -29.61
CA PRO A 36 -0.22 -15.75 -28.61
C PRO A 36 -1.19 -14.77 -27.92
N SER A 37 -0.94 -14.47 -26.65
CA SER A 37 -1.58 -13.39 -25.86
C SER A 37 -1.13 -12.03 -26.38
N LYS A 38 -1.67 -11.63 -27.53
CA LYS A 38 -1.42 -10.31 -28.13
C LYS A 38 -2.36 -9.28 -27.52
N HIS A 39 -1.80 -8.35 -26.76
CA HIS A 39 -2.57 -7.34 -26.05
C HIS A 39 -2.08 -5.95 -26.39
N ILE A 40 -3.00 -5.00 -26.34
CA ILE A 40 -2.70 -3.59 -26.41
C ILE A 40 -3.38 -2.94 -25.22
N LEU A 41 -2.59 -2.33 -24.33
CA LEU A 41 -3.10 -1.41 -23.32
C LEU A 41 -3.06 -0.02 -23.94
N PHE A 42 -4.19 0.67 -23.98
CA PHE A 42 -4.36 1.92 -24.72
C PHE A 42 -4.99 3.00 -23.83
N GLY A 43 -4.31 4.13 -23.66
CA GLY A 43 -4.73 5.22 -22.79
C GLY A 43 -3.99 5.23 -21.44
N GLY A 44 -4.45 6.13 -20.55
CA GLY A 44 -3.85 6.34 -19.23
C GLY A 44 -2.46 6.99 -19.26
N THR A 45 -1.89 7.11 -18.06
CA THR A 45 -0.55 7.63 -17.80
C THR A 45 0.44 6.48 -17.63
N ILE A 46 1.52 6.44 -18.43
CA ILE A 46 2.52 5.36 -18.39
C ILE A 46 3.78 5.82 -17.66
N HIS A 47 4.09 5.19 -16.53
CA HIS A 47 5.34 5.39 -15.78
C HIS A 47 6.39 4.40 -16.27
N THR A 48 7.22 4.85 -17.21
CA THR A 48 8.21 3.98 -17.87
C THR A 48 9.39 3.61 -16.98
N ALA A 49 9.76 4.51 -16.08
CA ALA A 49 10.73 4.35 -15.01
C ALA A 49 10.43 5.39 -13.91
N PRO A 50 10.99 5.27 -12.71
CA PRO A 50 10.93 6.32 -11.69
C PRO A 50 11.29 7.70 -12.27
N GLY A 51 10.42 8.71 -12.06
CA GLY A 51 10.57 10.06 -12.60
C GLY A 51 10.40 10.21 -14.13
N GLN A 52 10.00 9.16 -14.85
CA GLN A 52 9.82 9.19 -16.31
C GLN A 52 8.42 8.72 -16.73
N THR A 53 7.60 9.66 -17.17
CA THR A 53 6.18 9.43 -17.45
C THR A 53 5.77 9.89 -18.84
N ILE A 54 4.89 9.12 -19.48
CA ILE A 54 4.16 9.49 -20.70
C ILE A 54 2.72 9.80 -20.29
N GLY A 55 2.31 11.06 -20.44
CA GLY A 55 0.98 11.53 -20.04
C GLY A 55 -0.17 11.05 -20.94
N PRO A 56 -1.42 11.27 -20.52
CA PRO A 56 -2.60 10.72 -21.20
C PRO A 56 -3.00 11.49 -22.48
N ASP A 57 -2.50 12.72 -22.67
CA ASP A 57 -2.91 13.63 -23.75
C ASP A 57 -2.67 13.07 -25.18
N GLY A 58 -1.73 12.13 -25.33
CA GLY A 58 -1.46 11.42 -26.58
C GLY A 58 -2.15 10.07 -26.71
N ARG A 59 -2.93 9.64 -25.70
CA ARG A 59 -3.49 8.28 -25.59
C ARG A 59 -2.42 7.21 -25.88
N PRO A 60 -1.39 7.12 -25.03
CA PRO A 60 -0.26 6.24 -25.29
C PRO A 60 -0.67 4.77 -25.27
N ALA A 61 0.12 3.90 -25.89
CA ALA A 61 -0.17 2.47 -25.98
C ALA A 61 1.04 1.58 -25.67
N ILE A 62 0.79 0.48 -24.96
CA ILE A 62 1.76 -0.61 -24.73
C ILE A 62 1.33 -1.81 -25.55
N VAL A 63 2.20 -2.26 -26.46
CA VAL A 63 1.95 -3.46 -27.28
C VAL A 63 2.66 -4.64 -26.64
N ILE A 64 1.90 -5.68 -26.33
CA ILE A 64 2.36 -6.91 -25.69
C ILE A 64 2.18 -8.08 -26.65
N GLU A 65 3.24 -8.85 -26.85
CA GLU A 65 3.21 -10.11 -27.61
C GLU A 65 4.04 -11.16 -26.88
N ASP A 66 3.48 -12.35 -26.72
CA ASP A 66 4.19 -13.51 -26.14
C ASP A 66 4.85 -13.20 -24.79
N GLY A 67 4.14 -12.44 -23.94
CA GLY A 67 4.61 -12.08 -22.61
C GLY A 67 5.67 -10.97 -22.57
N ARG A 68 5.93 -10.29 -23.69
CA ARG A 68 6.91 -9.21 -23.80
C ARG A 68 6.32 -7.93 -24.35
N ILE A 69 6.89 -6.81 -23.93
CA ILE A 69 6.57 -5.49 -24.47
C ILE A 69 7.31 -5.34 -25.80
N THR A 70 6.58 -5.35 -26.92
CA THR A 70 7.19 -5.19 -28.25
C THR A 70 7.29 -3.75 -28.68
N ASN A 71 6.40 -2.88 -28.19
CA ASN A 71 6.41 -1.46 -28.52
C ASN A 71 5.74 -0.60 -27.45
N ILE A 72 6.16 0.66 -27.38
CA ILE A 72 5.54 1.71 -26.56
C ILE A 72 5.33 2.90 -27.49
N LEU A 73 4.07 3.30 -27.66
CA LEU A 73 3.68 4.35 -28.58
C LEU A 73 3.16 5.55 -27.75
N PRO A 74 3.88 6.68 -27.70
CA PRO A 74 3.50 7.80 -26.83
C PRO A 74 2.29 8.60 -27.33
N ASP A 75 1.99 8.52 -28.64
CA ASP A 75 0.87 9.21 -29.28
C ASP A 75 0.22 8.26 -30.27
N THR A 76 -1.04 7.86 -30.02
CA THR A 76 -1.74 6.86 -30.82
C THR A 76 -3.24 7.12 -30.89
N HIS A 77 -3.81 6.98 -32.09
CA HIS A 77 -5.27 6.90 -32.27
C HIS A 77 -5.71 5.45 -32.48
N LEU A 78 -6.86 5.04 -31.92
CA LEU A 78 -7.41 3.68 -32.10
C LEU A 78 -7.52 3.24 -33.58
N ILE A 79 -7.73 4.19 -34.48
CA ILE A 79 -7.81 3.96 -35.94
C ILE A 79 -6.46 3.51 -36.52
N ASP A 80 -5.34 3.96 -35.94
CA ASP A 80 -3.99 3.57 -36.35
C ASP A 80 -3.62 2.15 -35.89
N MET A 81 -4.35 1.63 -34.90
CA MET A 81 -4.12 0.33 -34.27
C MET A 81 -5.05 -0.77 -34.79
N MET A 82 -5.67 -0.64 -35.96
CA MET A 82 -6.47 -1.71 -36.58
C MET A 82 -5.59 -2.92 -36.98
N THR A 83 -5.10 -3.65 -35.98
CA THR A 83 -4.23 -4.82 -36.09
C THR A 83 -5.07 -6.05 -35.82
N THR A 84 -5.37 -6.81 -36.87
CA THR A 84 -6.03 -8.12 -36.76
C THR A 84 -5.27 -9.02 -35.78
N GLY A 85 -5.92 -9.46 -34.71
CA GLY A 85 -5.37 -10.46 -33.77
C GLY A 85 -4.88 -9.94 -32.42
N TYR A 86 -5.01 -8.64 -32.11
CA TYR A 86 -4.75 -8.11 -30.76
C TYR A 86 -6.05 -7.90 -29.99
N GLN A 87 -6.02 -8.19 -28.70
CA GLN A 87 -7.05 -7.76 -27.76
C GLN A 87 -6.69 -6.37 -27.23
N ILE A 88 -7.54 -5.39 -27.51
CA ILE A 88 -7.37 -4.00 -27.09
C ILE A 88 -8.08 -3.80 -25.75
N HIS A 89 -7.37 -3.20 -24.79
CA HIS A 89 -7.87 -2.77 -23.50
C HIS A 89 -7.77 -1.24 -23.47
N GLU A 90 -8.90 -0.56 -23.64
CA GLU A 90 -8.99 0.89 -23.49
C GLU A 90 -9.07 1.22 -21.99
N LEU A 91 -8.17 2.08 -21.53
CA LEU A 91 -8.05 2.51 -20.15
C LEU A 91 -8.62 3.91 -19.97
N ASP A 92 -9.16 4.18 -18.80
CA ASP A 92 -9.65 5.52 -18.45
C ASP A 92 -8.48 6.52 -18.42
N PRO A 93 -8.72 7.81 -18.73
CA PRO A 93 -7.66 8.82 -18.77
C PRO A 93 -6.88 8.97 -17.46
N ASP A 94 -7.57 8.75 -16.33
CA ASP A 94 -7.01 8.87 -14.98
C ASP A 94 -6.25 7.60 -14.53
N THR A 95 -6.26 6.53 -15.35
CA THR A 95 -5.55 5.28 -15.04
C THR A 95 -4.04 5.49 -15.12
N HIS A 96 -3.29 4.94 -14.17
CA HIS A 96 -1.83 4.90 -14.21
C HIS A 96 -1.31 3.48 -14.43
N ILE A 97 -0.27 3.36 -15.26
CA ILE A 97 0.40 2.09 -15.56
C ILE A 97 1.85 2.17 -15.05
N TYR A 98 2.23 1.21 -14.20
CA TYR A 98 3.58 1.06 -13.66
C TYR A 98 4.22 -0.24 -14.15
N ALA A 99 5.55 -0.32 -14.09
CA ALA A 99 6.23 -1.60 -14.18
C ALA A 99 5.81 -2.50 -13.00
N GLY A 100 5.74 -3.81 -13.23
CA GLY A 100 5.43 -4.80 -12.21
C GLY A 100 6.39 -4.70 -11.02
N PHE A 101 5.85 -4.65 -9.80
CA PHE A 101 6.66 -4.52 -8.59
C PHE A 101 7.41 -5.82 -8.29
N ILE A 102 8.54 -5.70 -7.61
CA ILE A 102 9.47 -6.79 -7.29
C ILE A 102 9.68 -6.83 -5.79
N ASP A 103 9.34 -7.95 -5.14
CA ASP A 103 9.70 -8.18 -3.74
C ASP A 103 11.06 -8.86 -3.68
N PRO A 104 12.09 -8.19 -3.14
CA PRO A 104 13.44 -8.72 -3.15
C PRO A 104 13.69 -9.78 -2.08
N TYR A 105 12.78 -10.04 -1.14
CA TYR A 105 13.02 -11.03 -0.09
C TYR A 105 11.73 -11.53 0.58
N ILE A 106 11.31 -12.75 0.26
CA ILE A 106 10.20 -13.45 0.90
C ILE A 106 10.73 -14.72 1.58
N GLU A 107 10.47 -14.84 2.87
CA GLU A 107 10.84 -16.03 3.64
C GLU A 107 9.92 -17.20 3.32
N VAL A 108 10.52 -18.36 3.06
CA VAL A 108 9.82 -19.63 2.93
C VAL A 108 10.43 -20.66 3.87
N HIS A 109 9.56 -21.37 4.59
CA HIS A 109 10.01 -22.39 5.51
C HIS A 109 10.37 -23.67 4.75
N THR A 110 11.66 -24.00 4.72
CA THR A 110 12.13 -25.26 4.15
C THR A 110 12.17 -26.35 5.22
N PRO A 111 11.67 -27.57 4.94
CA PRO A 111 11.69 -28.65 5.91
C PRO A 111 13.11 -28.95 6.39
N ASP A 112 13.24 -29.17 7.71
CA ASP A 112 14.51 -29.53 8.35
C ASP A 112 15.16 -30.75 7.70
N LEU A 113 16.46 -30.62 7.42
CA LEU A 113 17.30 -31.74 6.99
C LEU A 113 17.84 -32.49 8.22
N PRO A 114 17.79 -33.84 8.24
CA PRO A 114 18.33 -34.61 9.36
C PRO A 114 19.84 -34.36 9.52
N SER A 115 20.28 -34.04 10.74
CA SER A 115 21.71 -33.77 11.00
C SER A 115 22.55 -35.05 11.04
N GLY A 116 23.72 -35.03 10.41
CA GLY A 116 24.70 -36.13 10.51
C GLY A 116 24.44 -37.29 9.54
N GLU A 117 23.49 -37.14 8.62
CA GLU A 117 23.35 -38.03 7.46
C GLU A 117 24.37 -37.68 6.37
N ALA A 118 24.65 -38.65 5.49
CA ALA A 118 25.56 -38.44 4.36
C ALA A 118 25.07 -37.27 3.50
N GLY A 119 25.95 -36.30 3.22
CA GLY A 119 25.61 -35.08 2.48
C GLY A 119 25.09 -33.92 3.33
N THR A 120 25.08 -34.05 4.66
CA THR A 120 24.70 -32.95 5.59
C THR A 120 25.90 -32.44 6.37
N HIS A 121 25.82 -31.18 6.82
CA HIS A 121 26.83 -30.63 7.72
C HIS A 121 26.58 -31.11 9.16
N TRP A 122 27.64 -31.20 9.98
CA TRP A 122 27.53 -31.64 11.38
C TRP A 122 26.68 -30.68 12.23
N SER A 123 26.65 -29.40 11.86
CA SER A 123 25.68 -28.43 12.38
C SER A 123 24.50 -28.33 11.44
N ASN A 124 23.30 -28.58 11.98
CA ASN A 124 22.02 -28.42 11.28
C ASN A 124 21.68 -26.98 10.91
N ARG A 125 22.54 -26.01 11.21
CA ARG A 125 22.40 -24.60 10.80
C ARG A 125 23.19 -24.26 9.54
N ILE A 126 23.96 -25.21 9.02
CA ILE A 126 24.73 -25.04 7.78
C ILE A 126 24.07 -25.91 6.72
N ARG A 127 23.23 -25.27 5.90
CA ARG A 127 22.38 -25.87 4.86
C ARG A 127 22.56 -25.19 3.49
N PRO A 128 23.79 -24.91 3.01
CA PRO A 128 24.00 -24.21 1.74
C PRO A 128 23.47 -25.00 0.51
N ASN A 129 23.14 -26.28 0.66
CA ASN A 129 22.53 -27.10 -0.39
C ASN A 129 20.98 -27.07 -0.40
N ASP A 130 20.34 -26.52 0.64
CA ASP A 130 18.88 -26.37 0.63
C ASP A 130 18.47 -25.35 -0.44
N ASN A 131 17.20 -25.39 -0.84
CA ASN A 131 16.71 -24.58 -1.95
C ASN A 131 15.25 -24.19 -1.75
N ALA A 132 14.98 -22.89 -1.74
CA ALA A 132 13.63 -22.34 -1.62
C ALA A 132 12.66 -22.87 -2.69
N LEU A 133 13.15 -23.14 -3.91
CA LEU A 133 12.34 -23.67 -5.02
C LEU A 133 11.78 -25.08 -4.76
N ARG A 134 12.29 -25.80 -3.74
CA ARG A 134 11.73 -27.10 -3.32
C ARG A 134 10.31 -26.94 -2.76
N VAL A 135 10.04 -25.80 -2.12
CA VAL A 135 8.74 -25.45 -1.55
C VAL A 135 7.98 -24.49 -2.47
N GLY A 136 8.70 -23.57 -3.11
CA GLY A 136 8.12 -22.56 -3.98
C GLY A 136 7.38 -21.47 -3.21
N LEU A 137 6.73 -20.57 -3.94
CA LEU A 137 5.83 -19.57 -3.37
C LEU A 137 4.43 -20.18 -3.26
N GLY A 138 3.84 -20.16 -2.07
CA GLY A 138 2.48 -20.66 -1.85
C GLY A 138 1.43 -19.83 -2.60
N SER A 139 0.30 -20.45 -2.96
CA SER A 139 -0.78 -19.79 -3.72
C SER A 139 -1.28 -18.52 -3.05
N ASP A 140 -1.56 -18.59 -1.74
CA ASP A 140 -2.14 -17.48 -0.99
C ASP A 140 -1.15 -16.32 -0.84
N ALA A 141 0.14 -16.64 -0.72
CA ALA A 141 1.21 -15.65 -0.71
C ALA A 141 1.37 -14.99 -2.09
N ALA A 142 1.31 -15.77 -3.17
CA ALA A 142 1.33 -15.25 -4.53
C ALA A 142 0.13 -14.35 -4.81
N GLU A 143 -1.07 -14.75 -4.41
CA GLU A 143 -2.30 -13.96 -4.53
C GLU A 143 -2.17 -12.62 -3.78
N SER A 144 -1.79 -12.65 -2.50
CA SER A 144 -1.59 -11.43 -1.72
C SER A 144 -0.55 -10.50 -2.33
N LEU A 145 0.55 -11.04 -2.86
CA LEU A 145 1.57 -10.25 -3.57
C LEU A 145 0.99 -9.61 -4.84
N ARG A 146 0.22 -10.36 -5.65
CA ARG A 146 -0.42 -9.83 -6.87
C ARG A 146 -1.42 -8.73 -6.58
N GLU A 147 -2.22 -8.85 -5.53
CA GLU A 147 -3.17 -7.84 -5.08
C GLU A 147 -2.47 -6.52 -4.69
N MET A 148 -1.23 -6.62 -4.20
CA MET A 148 -0.38 -5.47 -3.91
C MET A 148 0.42 -4.97 -5.13
N GLY A 149 0.32 -5.64 -6.29
CA GLY A 149 1.02 -5.28 -7.54
C GLY A 149 2.40 -5.93 -7.72
N PHE A 150 2.81 -6.81 -6.80
CA PHE A 150 4.06 -7.56 -6.92
C PHE A 150 3.90 -8.70 -7.93
N THR A 151 4.64 -8.59 -9.02
CA THR A 151 4.65 -9.54 -10.16
C THR A 151 5.78 -10.56 -10.05
N THR A 152 6.79 -10.25 -9.24
CA THR A 152 8.03 -11.01 -9.10
C THR A 152 8.45 -11.02 -7.65
N ALA A 153 8.91 -12.16 -7.14
CA ALA A 153 9.41 -12.28 -5.78
C ALA A 153 10.66 -13.16 -5.72
N MET A 154 11.65 -12.78 -4.89
CA MET A 154 12.70 -13.70 -4.48
C MET A 154 12.27 -14.45 -3.22
N ILE A 155 12.17 -15.77 -3.30
CA ILE A 155 11.95 -16.63 -2.14
C ILE A 155 13.30 -17.08 -1.54
N ALA A 156 13.39 -17.05 -0.22
CA ALA A 156 14.59 -17.33 0.55
C ALA A 156 14.28 -18.29 1.72
N PRO A 157 15.11 -19.33 1.97
CA PRO A 157 14.92 -20.17 3.15
C PRO A 157 15.09 -19.35 4.44
N ASP A 158 14.28 -19.64 5.45
CA ASP A 158 14.18 -18.86 6.70
C ASP A 158 15.03 -19.39 7.86
N THR A 159 15.59 -20.60 7.73
CA THR A 159 16.19 -21.32 8.86
C THR A 159 17.68 -21.60 8.67
N GLY A 160 18.48 -21.24 9.67
CA GLY A 160 19.91 -21.54 9.75
C GLY A 160 20.83 -20.32 9.65
N ILE A 161 22.13 -20.59 9.60
CA ILE A 161 23.20 -19.62 9.40
C ILE A 161 23.55 -19.52 7.92
N PHE A 162 23.80 -20.67 7.27
CA PHE A 162 23.77 -20.80 5.82
C PHE A 162 22.46 -21.48 5.48
N ARG A 163 21.48 -20.73 5.00
CA ARG A 163 20.09 -21.20 4.87
C ARG A 163 19.82 -21.90 3.54
N GLY A 164 20.64 -21.63 2.52
CA GLY A 164 20.56 -22.27 1.22
C GLY A 164 20.22 -21.30 0.09
N TRP A 165 19.95 -21.86 -1.08
CA TRP A 165 19.71 -21.11 -2.30
C TRP A 165 18.35 -20.42 -2.34
N THR A 166 18.37 -19.17 -2.77
CA THR A 166 17.18 -18.39 -3.12
C THR A 166 16.74 -18.66 -4.57
N GLY A 167 15.47 -18.37 -4.87
CA GLY A 167 14.92 -18.44 -6.22
C GLY A 167 14.04 -17.24 -6.53
N ILE A 168 14.12 -16.71 -7.74
CA ILE A 168 13.27 -15.61 -8.21
C ILE A 168 12.15 -16.22 -9.04
N VAL A 169 10.92 -15.97 -8.64
CA VAL A 169 9.70 -16.60 -9.18
C VAL A 169 8.69 -15.56 -9.65
N SER A 170 7.89 -15.96 -10.63
CA SER A 170 6.68 -15.25 -11.03
C SER A 170 5.59 -15.43 -9.97
N THR A 171 4.82 -14.38 -9.72
CA THR A 171 3.62 -14.47 -8.86
C THR A 171 2.37 -14.83 -9.65
N ALA A 172 2.47 -15.10 -10.97
CA ALA A 172 1.31 -15.44 -11.81
C ALA A 172 0.52 -16.64 -11.28
N ASP A 173 -0.79 -16.65 -11.55
CA ASP A 173 -1.61 -17.81 -11.23
C ASP A 173 -1.22 -19.03 -12.07
N SER A 174 -1.25 -20.18 -11.41
CA SER A 174 -1.19 -21.46 -12.10
C SER A 174 -2.44 -21.62 -12.96
N LEU A 175 -2.21 -21.91 -14.25
CA LEU A 175 -3.32 -22.10 -15.17
C LEU A 175 -4.05 -23.41 -14.88
N SER A 176 -5.38 -23.38 -15.02
CA SER A 176 -6.24 -24.56 -14.86
C SER A 176 -5.98 -25.64 -15.92
N ASP A 177 -5.42 -25.23 -17.07
CA ASP A 177 -4.93 -26.14 -18.11
C ASP A 177 -3.41 -26.36 -17.94
N PRO A 178 -2.97 -27.55 -17.52
CA PRO A 178 -1.54 -27.87 -17.33
C PRO A 178 -0.72 -27.78 -18.61
N SER A 179 -1.35 -27.80 -19.80
CA SER A 179 -0.65 -27.69 -21.08
C SER A 179 -0.13 -26.28 -21.38
N LEU A 180 -0.58 -25.27 -20.63
CA LEU A 180 -0.17 -23.88 -20.75
C LEU A 180 1.01 -23.49 -19.84
N GLY A 181 1.55 -24.48 -19.09
CA GLY A 181 2.74 -24.36 -18.26
C GLY A 181 2.50 -23.76 -16.87
N GLU A 182 3.39 -24.11 -15.94
CA GLU A 182 3.48 -23.48 -14.62
C GLU A 182 4.07 -22.07 -14.73
N PRO A 183 3.79 -21.17 -13.76
CA PRO A 183 4.46 -19.89 -13.65
C PRO A 183 5.99 -20.05 -13.69
N PRO A 184 6.72 -19.19 -14.42
CA PRO A 184 8.15 -19.36 -14.61
C PRO A 184 8.96 -19.07 -13.34
N VAL A 185 10.07 -19.78 -13.21
CA VAL A 185 11.19 -19.39 -12.34
C VAL A 185 12.11 -18.50 -13.18
N TYR A 186 12.18 -17.21 -12.86
CA TYR A 186 13.01 -16.25 -13.60
C TYR A 186 14.50 -16.50 -13.38
N LYS A 187 14.90 -16.90 -12.17
CA LYS A 187 16.28 -17.23 -11.83
C LYS A 187 16.34 -18.23 -10.69
N ALA A 188 16.86 -19.43 -10.96
CA ALA A 188 17.23 -20.37 -9.91
C ALA A 188 18.59 -19.99 -9.32
N HIS A 189 18.80 -20.28 -8.04
CA HIS A 189 20.06 -20.01 -7.33
C HIS A 189 20.48 -18.54 -7.47
N ALA A 190 19.55 -17.62 -7.20
CA ALA A 190 19.79 -16.18 -7.37
C ALA A 190 20.81 -15.61 -6.35
N GLY A 191 20.97 -16.29 -5.23
CA GLY A 191 22.07 -16.18 -4.28
C GLY A 191 21.86 -17.11 -3.08
N GLN A 192 22.63 -16.91 -2.02
CA GLN A 192 22.55 -17.69 -0.78
C GLN A 192 21.93 -16.85 0.33
N ALA A 193 20.89 -17.37 0.99
CA ALA A 193 20.33 -16.75 2.18
C ALA A 193 21.18 -17.10 3.41
N MET A 194 21.46 -16.07 4.21
CA MET A 194 22.27 -16.15 5.41
C MET A 194 21.48 -15.61 6.60
N GLY A 195 21.74 -16.14 7.79
CA GLY A 195 21.08 -15.70 9.02
C GLY A 195 21.96 -15.82 10.26
N PHE A 196 21.44 -15.39 11.40
CA PHE A 196 22.15 -15.39 12.69
C PHE A 196 21.53 -16.35 13.71
N ASP A 197 20.89 -17.42 13.21
CA ASP A 197 20.17 -18.42 13.98
C ASP A 197 21.08 -19.15 14.99
N ARG A 198 20.58 -19.29 16.21
CA ARG A 198 21.30 -19.89 17.34
C ARG A 198 20.35 -20.67 18.24
N GLY A 199 20.90 -21.58 19.04
CA GLY A 199 20.13 -22.40 19.98
C GLY A 199 19.43 -21.52 21.01
N SER A 200 18.14 -21.78 21.20
CA SER A 200 17.31 -21.16 22.24
C SER A 200 17.18 -22.07 23.46
N TRP A 201 16.48 -21.62 24.50
CA TRP A 201 16.26 -22.40 25.72
C TRP A 201 15.60 -23.76 25.40
N GLY A 202 16.37 -24.85 25.57
CA GLY A 202 15.94 -26.22 25.26
C GLY A 202 16.62 -26.83 24.03
N ASP A 203 17.15 -26.00 23.12
CA ASP A 203 18.00 -26.45 22.02
C ASP A 203 19.48 -26.34 22.42
N ARG A 204 20.14 -27.50 22.57
CA ARG A 204 21.56 -27.59 22.92
C ARG A 204 22.49 -27.62 21.71
N GLY A 205 21.97 -27.50 20.50
CA GLY A 205 22.75 -27.47 19.27
C GLY A 205 23.63 -26.23 19.21
N TYR A 206 24.90 -26.41 18.85
CA TYR A 206 25.82 -25.29 18.61
C TYR A 206 25.43 -24.54 17.32
N PRO A 207 25.50 -23.20 17.28
CA PRO A 207 25.94 -22.29 18.35
C PRO A 207 24.78 -21.76 19.21
N THR A 208 25.08 -21.38 20.46
CA THR A 208 24.12 -20.82 21.42
C THR A 208 24.33 -19.33 21.70
N SER A 209 25.28 -18.68 21.03
CA SER A 209 25.61 -17.26 21.18
C SER A 209 25.97 -16.63 19.84
N HIS A 210 25.84 -15.30 19.70
CA HIS A 210 26.31 -14.58 18.51
C HIS A 210 27.78 -14.81 18.21
N MET A 211 28.64 -14.87 19.23
CA MET A 211 30.06 -15.19 19.04
C MET A 211 30.24 -16.57 18.42
N GLY A 212 29.43 -17.55 18.83
CA GLY A 212 29.43 -18.89 18.24
C GLY A 212 28.89 -18.90 16.80
N VAL A 213 27.86 -18.11 16.50
CA VAL A 213 27.35 -17.95 15.12
C VAL A 213 28.45 -17.45 14.20
N VAL A 214 29.12 -16.36 14.57
CA VAL A 214 30.21 -15.77 13.77
C VAL A 214 31.40 -16.73 13.68
N ALA A 215 31.77 -17.42 14.77
CA ALA A 215 32.84 -18.42 14.73
C ALA A 215 32.51 -19.57 13.77
N LEU A 216 31.26 -20.04 13.76
CA LEU A 216 30.82 -21.07 12.84
C LEU A 216 30.79 -20.57 11.39
N MET A 217 30.33 -19.34 11.14
CA MET A 217 30.39 -18.72 9.81
C MET A 217 31.82 -18.70 9.26
N ARG A 218 32.78 -18.18 10.05
CA ARG A 218 34.20 -18.15 9.70
C ARG A 218 34.76 -19.54 9.42
N GLN A 219 34.44 -20.49 10.30
CA GLN A 219 34.87 -21.88 10.12
C GLN A 219 34.33 -22.45 8.82
N THR A 220 33.04 -22.27 8.52
CA THR A 220 32.42 -22.79 7.31
C THR A 220 33.01 -22.17 6.04
N PHE A 221 33.30 -20.87 6.02
CA PHE A 221 34.01 -20.26 4.89
C PHE A 221 35.43 -20.80 4.75
N ALA A 222 36.21 -20.89 5.83
CA ALA A 222 37.57 -21.44 5.79
C ALA A 222 37.60 -22.92 5.34
N ASP A 223 36.63 -23.72 5.76
CA ASP A 223 36.47 -25.11 5.36
C ASP A 223 36.11 -25.21 3.86
N ALA A 224 35.21 -24.35 3.37
CA ALA A 224 34.87 -24.27 1.95
C ALA A 224 36.07 -23.85 1.08
N ASP A 225 36.84 -22.85 1.50
CA ASP A 225 38.06 -22.41 0.79
C ASP A 225 39.13 -23.50 0.75
N THR A 226 39.37 -24.14 1.90
CA THR A 226 40.30 -25.27 2.01
C THR A 226 39.90 -26.40 1.07
N ARG A 227 38.59 -26.63 0.91
CA ARG A 227 38.06 -27.65 0.01
C ARG A 227 38.21 -27.25 -1.46
N ARG A 228 37.80 -26.04 -1.85
CA ARG A 228 37.99 -25.51 -3.22
C ARG A 228 39.45 -25.54 -3.67
N ALA A 229 40.39 -25.26 -2.76
CA ALA A 229 41.83 -25.29 -3.05
C ALA A 229 42.40 -26.70 -3.27
N ARG A 230 41.68 -27.77 -2.85
CA ARG A 230 42.11 -29.16 -3.07
C ARG A 230 41.59 -29.63 -4.43
N ALA A 231 42.50 -29.74 -5.40
CA ALA A 231 42.19 -30.14 -6.77
C ALA A 231 41.61 -31.56 -6.94
N ASP A 232 41.79 -32.45 -5.95
CA ASP A 232 41.48 -33.88 -6.05
C ASP A 232 40.53 -34.34 -4.94
N HIS A 233 39.26 -33.93 -4.99
CA HIS A 233 38.21 -34.54 -4.17
C HIS A 233 37.11 -35.15 -5.06
N ASP A 234 36.97 -36.48 -5.03
CA ASP A 234 35.96 -37.24 -5.78
C ASP A 234 34.64 -37.43 -4.99
N ASP A 235 34.53 -36.84 -3.80
CA ASP A 235 33.33 -36.89 -2.96
C ASP A 235 32.45 -35.64 -3.15
N ALA A 236 31.12 -35.81 -3.10
CA ALA A 236 30.19 -34.69 -3.07
C ALA A 236 30.02 -34.19 -1.62
N ASN A 237 30.12 -32.88 -1.40
CA ASN A 237 29.98 -32.29 -0.07
C ASN A 237 29.10 -31.04 -0.10
N ILE A 238 28.39 -30.82 1.00
CA ILE A 238 27.52 -29.65 1.19
C ILE A 238 28.28 -28.32 1.07
N LEU A 239 29.56 -28.27 1.44
CA LEU A 239 30.39 -27.07 1.33
C LEU A 239 30.71 -26.70 -0.12
N ASP A 240 30.55 -27.63 -1.07
CA ASP A 240 30.72 -27.37 -2.50
C ASP A 240 29.63 -26.44 -3.04
N HIS A 241 28.59 -26.12 -2.27
CA HIS A 241 27.57 -25.13 -2.64
C HIS A 241 27.92 -23.68 -2.23
N ILE A 242 29.07 -23.46 -1.59
CA ILE A 242 29.53 -22.14 -1.17
C ILE A 242 30.56 -21.63 -2.20
N HIS A 243 30.13 -20.68 -3.05
CA HIS A 243 30.95 -20.08 -4.09
C HIS A 243 30.89 -18.54 -4.03
N PRO A 244 31.62 -17.93 -3.09
CA PRO A 244 31.49 -16.51 -2.77
C PRO A 244 31.84 -15.55 -3.92
N ASP A 245 32.73 -15.96 -4.81
CA ASP A 245 33.18 -15.16 -5.95
C ASP A 245 32.05 -14.92 -6.98
N ASP A 246 31.10 -15.86 -7.07
CA ASP A 246 30.00 -15.86 -8.04
C ASP A 246 28.61 -15.74 -7.40
N THR A 247 28.55 -15.65 -6.06
CA THR A 247 27.30 -15.73 -5.29
C THR A 247 27.10 -14.49 -4.43
N THR A 248 25.94 -13.85 -4.57
CA THR A 248 25.49 -12.83 -3.62
C THR A 248 24.96 -13.49 -2.35
N PHE A 249 25.42 -13.04 -1.18
CA PHE A 249 24.88 -13.46 0.11
C PHE A 249 23.88 -12.44 0.66
N TYR A 250 22.66 -12.89 0.95
CA TYR A 250 21.61 -12.07 1.55
C TYR A 250 21.59 -12.33 3.07
N TYR A 251 22.10 -11.38 3.85
CA TYR A 251 22.15 -11.50 5.31
C TYR A 251 20.88 -10.96 5.94
N ASP A 252 20.02 -11.87 6.37
CA ASP A 252 18.85 -11.57 7.17
C ASP A 252 19.26 -11.28 8.63
N ILE A 253 19.07 -10.02 9.02
CA ILE A 253 19.41 -9.53 10.36
C ILE A 253 18.15 -9.33 11.20
N SER A 254 18.33 -9.59 12.50
CA SER A 254 17.36 -9.33 13.56
C SER A 254 17.68 -8.06 14.36
N GLN A 255 18.91 -7.54 14.24
CA GLN A 255 19.39 -6.31 14.87
C GLN A 255 20.51 -5.66 14.05
N GLU A 256 20.67 -4.36 14.18
CA GLU A 256 21.54 -3.52 13.35
C GLU A 256 23.03 -3.93 13.45
N LEU A 257 23.48 -4.40 14.62
CA LEU A 257 24.86 -4.85 14.83
C LEU A 257 25.19 -6.16 14.08
N GLU A 258 24.20 -6.96 13.71
CA GLU A 258 24.44 -8.15 12.87
C GLU A 258 24.88 -7.76 11.45
N ALA A 259 24.47 -6.60 10.95
CA ALA A 259 24.97 -6.07 9.68
C ALA A 259 26.49 -5.81 9.74
N ALA A 260 26.97 -5.22 10.85
CA ALA A 260 28.39 -5.04 11.08
C ALA A 260 29.15 -6.37 11.16
N LEU A 261 28.53 -7.40 11.77
CA LEU A 261 29.14 -8.73 11.85
C LEU A 261 29.24 -9.37 10.46
N ALA A 262 28.20 -9.24 9.63
CA ALA A 262 28.20 -9.71 8.25
C ALA A 262 29.31 -9.03 7.44
N ASP A 263 29.38 -7.70 7.44
CA ASP A 263 30.41 -6.93 6.73
C ASP A 263 31.84 -7.28 7.19
N ASN A 264 32.06 -7.40 8.50
CA ASN A 264 33.38 -7.77 9.02
C ASN A 264 33.83 -9.16 8.57
N VAL A 265 32.93 -10.16 8.63
CA VAL A 265 33.24 -11.52 8.18
C VAL A 265 33.48 -11.54 6.68
N THR A 266 32.66 -10.85 5.90
CA THR A 266 32.79 -10.92 4.44
C THR A 266 34.04 -10.16 3.94
N ARG A 267 34.43 -9.06 4.58
CA ARG A 267 35.73 -8.41 4.32
C ARG A 267 36.92 -9.29 4.70
N GLU A 268 36.82 -10.03 5.81
CA GLU A 268 37.88 -10.96 6.26
C GLU A 268 38.16 -12.06 5.23
N PHE A 269 37.13 -12.53 4.53
CA PHE A 269 37.22 -13.58 3.52
C PHE A 269 37.21 -13.05 2.07
N GLU A 270 37.29 -11.73 1.86
CA GLU A 270 37.28 -11.11 0.53
C GLU A 270 36.01 -11.44 -0.30
N HIS A 271 34.84 -11.48 0.35
CA HIS A 271 33.54 -11.75 -0.27
C HIS A 271 32.74 -10.45 -0.44
N PRO A 272 32.91 -9.68 -1.53
CA PRO A 272 32.33 -8.34 -1.65
C PRO A 272 30.82 -8.32 -1.93
N ASN A 273 30.26 -9.42 -2.45
CA ASN A 273 28.88 -9.46 -2.94
C ASN A 273 27.90 -9.82 -1.82
N ILE A 274 27.51 -8.83 -1.02
CA ILE A 274 26.50 -9.02 0.02
C ILE A 274 25.39 -8.00 -0.05
N VAL A 275 24.23 -8.40 0.47
CA VAL A 275 23.04 -7.55 0.64
C VAL A 275 22.56 -7.72 2.08
N ILE A 276 22.23 -6.63 2.75
CA ILE A 276 21.68 -6.66 4.10
C ILE A 276 20.17 -6.63 4.03
N VAL A 277 19.49 -7.62 4.62
CA VAL A 277 18.03 -7.62 4.79
C VAL A 277 17.73 -7.14 6.20
N ASP A 278 17.45 -5.84 6.32
CA ASP A 278 17.25 -5.11 7.58
C ASP A 278 16.03 -5.61 8.35
N ASN A 279 15.93 -5.21 9.62
CA ASN A 279 14.78 -5.47 10.50
C ASN A 279 13.87 -4.23 10.66
N GLY A 280 14.10 -3.16 9.89
CA GLY A 280 13.35 -1.90 9.97
C GLY A 280 13.91 -0.90 11.00
N THR A 281 15.09 -1.15 11.55
CA THR A 281 15.69 -0.32 12.61
C THR A 281 17.03 0.30 12.24
N ALA A 282 17.45 0.22 10.97
CA ALA A 282 18.70 0.81 10.49
C ALA A 282 18.90 2.29 10.86
N HIS A 283 17.82 3.08 10.98
CA HIS A 283 17.81 4.46 11.44
C HIS A 283 18.51 4.70 12.80
N ARG A 284 18.63 3.66 13.64
CA ARG A 284 19.36 3.76 14.92
C ARG A 284 20.88 3.77 14.76
N ARG A 285 21.38 3.38 13.58
CA ARG A 285 22.81 3.21 13.27
C ARG A 285 23.12 3.59 11.81
N LEU A 286 22.56 4.68 11.29
CA LEU A 286 22.73 5.08 9.88
C LEU A 286 24.20 5.15 9.44
N ASP A 287 25.07 5.71 10.28
CA ASP A 287 26.51 5.80 9.98
C ASP A 287 27.14 4.42 9.73
N LEU A 288 26.70 3.39 10.47
CA LEU A 288 27.17 2.02 10.27
C LEU A 288 26.80 1.52 8.86
N PHE A 289 25.55 1.71 8.45
CA PHE A 289 25.09 1.28 7.12
C PHE A 289 25.79 2.06 6.00
N LYS A 290 25.95 3.37 6.19
CA LYS A 290 26.67 4.24 5.26
C LYS A 290 28.14 3.83 5.09
N ASP A 291 28.84 3.57 6.19
CA ASP A 291 30.26 3.17 6.18
C ASP A 291 30.48 1.78 5.54
N MET A 292 29.50 0.88 5.70
CA MET A 292 29.53 -0.43 5.04
C MET A 292 29.29 -0.31 3.53
N GLY A 293 28.35 0.52 3.11
CA GLY A 293 28.08 0.81 1.69
C GLY A 293 27.39 -0.32 0.91
N HIS A 294 26.84 -1.33 1.60
CA HIS A 294 26.13 -2.45 0.96
C HIS A 294 24.68 -2.09 0.61
N PRO A 295 24.09 -2.69 -0.43
CA PRO A 295 22.65 -2.59 -0.67
C PRO A 295 21.84 -3.10 0.52
N VAL A 296 20.69 -2.46 0.77
CA VAL A 296 19.82 -2.77 1.91
C VAL A 296 18.39 -3.05 1.46
N ILE A 297 17.86 -4.19 1.86
CA ILE A 297 16.44 -4.54 1.73
C ILE A 297 15.76 -4.20 3.06
N VAL A 298 14.76 -3.32 3.02
CA VAL A 298 14.11 -2.74 4.20
C VAL A 298 12.65 -3.19 4.28
N PRO A 299 12.21 -3.79 5.41
CA PRO A 299 10.80 -4.07 5.61
C PRO A 299 10.03 -2.79 5.93
N LEU A 300 8.84 -2.64 5.37
CA LEU A 300 7.89 -1.58 5.76
C LEU A 300 7.07 -2.01 6.98
N THR A 301 7.76 -2.26 8.09
CA THR A 301 7.15 -2.62 9.38
C THR A 301 7.39 -1.49 10.36
N PHE A 302 6.31 -0.91 10.90
CA PHE A 302 6.39 0.17 11.89
C PHE A 302 5.92 -0.34 13.24
N PRO A 303 6.44 0.20 14.36
CA PRO A 303 5.96 -0.21 15.69
C PRO A 303 4.51 0.26 15.93
N GLU A 304 3.82 -0.42 16.84
CA GLU A 304 2.51 0.03 17.32
C GLU A 304 2.58 1.40 18.00
N THR A 305 1.50 2.17 17.87
CA THR A 305 1.31 3.43 18.58
C THR A 305 1.45 3.21 20.08
N PRO A 306 2.43 3.82 20.75
CA PRO A 306 2.59 3.70 22.20
C PRO A 306 1.38 4.30 22.93
N ASP A 307 0.90 3.64 23.99
CA ASP A 307 -0.17 4.18 24.82
C ASP A 307 0.40 5.26 25.76
N VAL A 308 0.08 6.51 25.45
CA VAL A 308 0.46 7.69 26.25
C VAL A 308 -0.77 8.44 26.78
N PHE A 309 -1.96 7.83 26.73
CA PHE A 309 -3.21 8.52 27.04
C PHE A 309 -3.53 8.62 28.54
N ASN A 310 -2.76 7.95 29.40
CA ASN A 310 -2.86 8.07 30.84
C ASN A 310 -1.49 8.05 31.52
N ILE A 311 -1.39 8.68 32.69
CA ILE A 311 -0.12 8.89 33.42
C ILE A 311 0.60 7.56 33.71
N GLY A 312 -0.15 6.50 34.05
CA GLY A 312 0.44 5.18 34.31
C GLY A 312 1.01 4.51 33.06
N ALA A 313 0.38 4.73 31.90
CA ALA A 313 0.88 4.27 30.61
C ALA A 313 2.10 5.07 30.17
N ILE A 314 2.10 6.40 30.34
CA ILE A 314 3.25 7.29 30.07
C ILE A 314 4.50 6.84 30.85
N ASP A 315 4.39 6.55 32.15
CA ASP A 315 5.52 6.11 32.98
C ASP A 315 6.09 4.73 32.55
N SER A 316 5.30 3.94 31.83
CA SER A 316 5.69 2.60 31.37
C SER A 316 6.32 2.58 29.98
N VAL A 317 6.14 3.65 29.19
CA VAL A 317 6.68 3.73 27.83
C VAL A 317 8.11 4.27 27.87
N GLU A 318 9.07 3.45 27.42
CA GLU A 318 10.46 3.88 27.30
C GLU A 318 10.64 4.92 26.19
N LEU A 319 11.52 5.90 26.41
CA LEU A 319 11.89 6.91 25.41
C LEU A 319 12.34 6.28 24.07
N ALA A 320 13.06 5.17 24.14
CA ALA A 320 13.52 4.45 22.95
C ALA A 320 12.35 3.94 22.09
N SER A 321 11.23 3.55 22.72
CA SER A 321 10.02 3.11 22.02
C SER A 321 9.30 4.29 21.34
N LEU A 322 9.20 5.44 22.02
CA LEU A 322 8.66 6.67 21.42
C LEU A 322 9.50 7.13 20.22
N GLN A 323 10.82 7.10 20.37
CA GLN A 323 11.74 7.45 19.29
C GLN A 323 11.63 6.48 18.12
N HIS A 324 11.54 5.18 18.40
CA HIS A 324 11.38 4.20 17.34
C HIS A 324 10.06 4.39 16.58
N TYR A 325 8.97 4.67 17.29
CA TYR A 325 7.67 4.97 16.68
C TYR A 325 7.71 6.17 15.75
N GLU A 326 8.28 7.28 16.21
CA GLU A 326 8.41 8.49 15.40
C GLU A 326 9.31 8.25 14.16
N ARG A 327 10.45 7.58 14.36
CA ARG A 327 11.55 7.51 13.39
C ARG A 327 11.42 6.38 12.37
N ALA A 328 10.71 5.28 12.69
CA ALA A 328 10.64 4.11 11.81
C ALA A 328 10.10 4.41 10.40
N PRO A 329 9.05 5.25 10.21
CA PRO A 329 8.60 5.62 8.87
C PRO A 329 9.63 6.32 7.99
N ALA A 330 10.56 7.08 8.59
CA ALA A 330 11.61 7.79 7.85
C ALA A 330 12.84 6.92 7.55
N ASN A 331 12.87 5.64 7.98
CA ASN A 331 14.02 4.74 7.85
C ASN A 331 14.52 4.61 6.41
N ALA A 332 13.62 4.32 5.47
CA ALA A 332 13.96 4.14 4.06
C ALA A 332 14.55 5.42 3.45
N ARG A 333 13.95 6.58 3.76
CA ARG A 333 14.44 7.89 3.32
C ARG A 333 15.84 8.19 3.84
N TRP A 334 16.14 7.91 5.10
CA TRP A 334 17.47 8.19 5.64
C TRP A 334 18.55 7.27 5.10
N LEU A 335 18.22 6.01 4.80
CA LEU A 335 19.12 5.11 4.09
C LEU A 335 19.39 5.61 2.66
N LEU A 336 18.34 6.06 1.96
CA LEU A 336 18.45 6.70 0.64
C LEU A 336 19.36 7.94 0.70
N ASN A 337 19.10 8.87 1.63
CA ASN A 337 19.91 10.09 1.81
C ASN A 337 21.36 9.80 2.19
N SER A 338 21.64 8.61 2.74
CA SER A 338 23.00 8.13 3.00
C SER A 338 23.73 7.62 1.75
N GLY A 339 23.07 7.62 0.59
CA GLY A 339 23.62 7.20 -0.70
C GLY A 339 23.59 5.68 -0.93
N LEU A 340 22.78 4.94 -0.16
CA LEU A 340 22.67 3.49 -0.28
C LEU A 340 21.64 3.09 -1.35
N ASN A 341 21.87 1.96 -2.01
CA ASN A 341 20.85 1.31 -2.84
C ASN A 341 19.86 0.58 -1.92
N VAL A 342 18.63 1.09 -1.86
CA VAL A 342 17.59 0.60 -0.95
C VAL A 342 16.46 -0.04 -1.76
N ALA A 343 16.00 -1.21 -1.33
CA ALA A 343 14.77 -1.82 -1.83
C ALA A 343 13.81 -2.13 -0.68
N LEU A 344 12.51 -2.15 -0.94
CA LEU A 344 11.48 -2.43 0.06
C LEU A 344 10.96 -3.86 -0.08
N THR A 345 10.64 -4.49 1.05
CA THR A 345 10.06 -5.85 1.09
C THR A 345 8.77 -5.89 1.90
N THR A 346 7.89 -6.82 1.53
CA THR A 346 6.67 -7.18 2.25
C THR A 346 6.90 -8.20 3.36
N SER A 347 8.10 -8.77 3.49
CA SER A 347 8.42 -9.67 4.59
C SER A 347 8.53 -8.94 5.94
N LYS A 348 8.58 -9.71 7.03
CA LYS A 348 8.68 -9.21 8.42
C LYS A 348 7.56 -8.27 8.88
N ARG A 349 6.45 -8.17 8.13
CA ARG A 349 5.25 -7.43 8.54
C ARG A 349 4.52 -8.16 9.66
N ARG A 350 3.92 -7.38 10.55
CA ARG A 350 3.05 -7.91 11.60
C ARG A 350 1.68 -8.22 11.03
N SER A 351 0.96 -9.15 11.68
CA SER A 351 -0.41 -9.48 11.30
C SER A 351 -1.30 -8.23 11.33
N GLY A 352 -2.00 -7.95 10.24
CA GLY A 352 -2.87 -6.79 10.09
C GLY A 352 -2.22 -5.52 9.53
N GLU A 353 -0.89 -5.47 9.40
CA GLU A 353 -0.21 -4.37 8.72
C GLU A 353 -0.46 -4.41 7.21
N LYS A 354 -0.75 -3.25 6.62
CA LYS A 354 -0.98 -3.10 5.18
C LYS A 354 0.22 -2.40 4.54
N PHE A 355 0.78 -3.03 3.50
CA PHE A 355 1.94 -2.52 2.78
C PHE A 355 1.74 -1.09 2.27
N TRP A 356 0.65 -0.84 1.52
CA TRP A 356 0.36 0.47 0.93
C TRP A 356 0.21 1.56 1.99
N ASN A 357 -0.51 1.28 3.09
CA ASN A 357 -0.63 2.23 4.19
C ASN A 357 0.74 2.61 4.77
N ASN A 358 1.64 1.64 4.97
CA ASN A 358 2.96 1.91 5.52
C ASN A 358 3.86 2.63 4.49
N LEU A 359 3.74 2.32 3.20
CA LEU A 359 4.44 3.02 2.13
C LEU A 359 4.00 4.49 2.06
N HIS A 360 2.69 4.74 2.06
CA HIS A 360 2.12 6.09 2.10
C HIS A 360 2.57 6.84 3.35
N THR A 361 2.58 6.21 4.52
CA THR A 361 3.11 6.83 5.75
C THR A 361 4.60 7.18 5.60
N ALA A 362 5.40 6.37 4.92
CA ALA A 362 6.81 6.69 4.65
C ALA A 362 6.96 7.90 3.71
N ILE A 363 6.10 7.99 2.68
CA ILE A 363 6.04 9.12 1.74
C ILE A 363 5.60 10.40 2.45
N GLU A 364 4.55 10.33 3.26
CA GLU A 364 4.13 11.41 4.16
C GLU A 364 5.25 11.80 5.14
N LYS A 365 6.14 10.89 5.53
CA LYS A 365 7.31 11.22 6.36
C LYS A 365 8.54 11.66 5.57
N GLY A 366 8.35 11.93 4.28
CA GLY A 366 9.29 12.61 3.40
C GLY A 366 10.05 11.72 2.41
N LEU A 367 9.72 10.42 2.30
CA LEU A 367 10.27 9.58 1.23
C LEU A 367 9.73 10.08 -0.12
N PRO A 368 10.58 10.48 -1.09
CA PRO A 368 10.07 10.93 -2.39
C PRO A 368 9.32 9.81 -3.13
N ALA A 369 8.19 10.15 -3.76
CA ALA A 369 7.34 9.18 -4.45
C ALA A 369 8.07 8.41 -5.58
N ASP A 370 8.92 9.11 -6.35
CA ASP A 370 9.73 8.47 -7.40
C ASP A 370 10.75 7.48 -6.80
N ASP A 371 11.40 7.84 -5.69
CA ASP A 371 12.32 6.93 -5.00
C ASP A 371 11.56 5.74 -4.38
N ALA A 372 10.37 5.96 -3.82
CA ALA A 372 9.50 4.88 -3.36
C ALA A 372 9.14 3.90 -4.48
N LEU A 373 8.81 4.40 -5.68
CA LEU A 373 8.60 3.58 -6.87
C LEU A 373 9.89 2.84 -7.26
N ALA A 374 11.05 3.50 -7.24
CA ALA A 374 12.34 2.88 -7.53
C ALA A 374 12.66 1.72 -6.56
N MET A 375 12.34 1.89 -5.27
CA MET A 375 12.60 0.89 -4.23
C MET A 375 11.79 -0.40 -4.37
N ILE A 376 10.72 -0.42 -5.19
CA ILE A 376 9.97 -1.64 -5.51
C ILE A 376 10.01 -2.02 -7.00
N THR A 377 10.82 -1.32 -7.80
CA THR A 377 10.97 -1.59 -9.24
C THR A 377 12.44 -1.72 -9.65
N THR A 378 13.14 -0.60 -9.87
CA THR A 378 14.50 -0.58 -10.43
C THR A 378 15.55 -1.07 -9.44
N ASN A 379 15.44 -0.67 -8.17
CA ASN A 379 16.42 -1.01 -7.14
C ASN A 379 16.45 -2.53 -6.85
N PRO A 380 15.29 -3.20 -6.58
CA PRO A 380 15.30 -4.65 -6.45
C PRO A 380 15.69 -5.37 -7.75
N ALA A 381 15.36 -4.83 -8.93
CA ALA A 381 15.84 -5.41 -10.19
C ALA A 381 17.37 -5.39 -10.31
N GLU A 382 18.02 -4.30 -9.87
CA GLU A 382 19.48 -4.17 -9.83
C GLU A 382 20.10 -5.12 -8.79
N ILE A 383 19.60 -5.10 -7.55
CA ILE A 383 20.08 -5.96 -6.45
C ILE A 383 20.04 -7.45 -6.82
N LEU A 384 18.96 -7.87 -7.48
CA LEU A 384 18.75 -9.26 -7.89
C LEU A 384 19.43 -9.61 -9.22
N ASN A 385 20.00 -8.62 -9.92
CA ASN A 385 20.55 -8.71 -11.27
C ASN A 385 19.54 -9.30 -12.27
N LEU A 386 18.33 -8.73 -12.28
CA LEU A 386 17.25 -9.05 -13.21
C LEU A 386 17.29 -8.12 -14.43
N LYS A 387 17.13 -8.69 -15.62
CA LYS A 387 17.05 -7.93 -16.87
C LYS A 387 15.59 -7.82 -17.33
N GLY A 388 15.20 -6.63 -17.79
CA GLY A 388 13.87 -6.38 -18.32
C GLY A 388 12.74 -6.49 -17.29
N HIS A 389 13.05 -6.27 -16.00
CA HIS A 389 12.09 -6.12 -14.91
C HIS A 389 12.22 -4.70 -14.34
N GLY A 390 11.20 -4.21 -13.62
CA GLY A 390 11.24 -2.91 -12.94
C GLY A 390 11.21 -1.67 -13.85
N THR A 391 11.04 -1.84 -15.16
CA THR A 391 10.89 -0.74 -16.14
C THR A 391 9.96 -1.17 -17.26
N ILE A 392 9.30 -0.20 -17.90
CA ILE A 392 8.47 -0.42 -19.10
C ILE A 392 9.31 0.00 -20.32
N THR A 393 10.00 -0.95 -20.92
CA THR A 393 10.82 -0.73 -22.13
C THR A 393 10.59 -1.82 -23.17
N THR A 394 10.87 -1.52 -24.44
CA THR A 394 10.84 -2.53 -25.50
C THR A 394 11.72 -3.74 -25.16
N ASN A 395 11.22 -4.94 -25.45
CA ASN A 395 11.77 -6.26 -25.12
C ASN A 395 11.76 -6.66 -23.64
N ALA A 396 11.32 -5.79 -22.73
CA ALA A 396 11.10 -6.15 -21.33
C ALA A 396 9.98 -7.19 -21.19
N ILE A 397 9.96 -7.89 -20.07
CA ILE A 397 8.85 -8.77 -19.73
C ILE A 397 7.60 -7.91 -19.47
N ALA A 398 6.43 -8.37 -19.91
CA ALA A 398 5.19 -7.64 -19.74
C ALA A 398 4.62 -7.86 -18.33
N ASN A 399 5.38 -7.43 -17.32
CA ASN A 399 4.96 -7.32 -15.94
C ASN A 399 4.54 -5.87 -15.69
N LEU A 400 3.26 -5.61 -15.47
CA LEU A 400 2.69 -4.27 -15.37
C LEU A 400 1.65 -4.20 -14.24
N VAL A 401 1.51 -3.05 -13.61
CA VAL A 401 0.44 -2.76 -12.66
C VAL A 401 -0.42 -1.64 -13.25
N VAL A 402 -1.72 -1.88 -13.35
CA VAL A 402 -2.70 -0.89 -13.82
C VAL A 402 -3.52 -0.45 -12.62
N ALA A 403 -3.54 0.85 -12.35
CA ALA A 403 -4.20 1.44 -11.18
C ALA A 403 -5.15 2.57 -11.56
N SER A 404 -6.22 2.77 -10.79
CA SER A 404 -7.26 3.78 -11.07
C SER A 404 -6.79 5.22 -10.90
N GLY A 405 -5.61 5.43 -10.30
CA GLY A 405 -5.01 6.72 -10.00
C GLY A 405 -3.52 6.57 -9.66
N ASN A 406 -2.93 7.58 -9.03
CA ASN A 406 -1.53 7.57 -8.64
C ASN A 406 -1.31 6.79 -7.33
N LEU A 407 -0.79 5.55 -7.42
CA LEU A 407 -0.52 4.71 -6.25
C LEU A 407 0.48 5.30 -5.25
N PHE A 408 1.32 6.24 -5.65
CA PHE A 408 2.38 6.82 -4.81
C PHE A 408 2.03 8.20 -4.27
N ASP A 409 0.80 8.67 -4.52
CA ASP A 409 0.24 9.82 -3.82
C ASP A 409 -0.55 9.34 -2.58
N PRO A 410 -0.13 9.68 -1.35
CA PRO A 410 -0.83 9.26 -0.14
C PRO A 410 -2.23 9.92 0.01
N HIS A 411 -2.55 10.91 -0.81
CA HIS A 411 -3.84 11.60 -0.81
C HIS A 411 -4.79 11.11 -1.91
N ASP A 412 -4.33 10.21 -2.77
CA ASP A 412 -5.13 9.53 -3.79
C ASP A 412 -5.67 8.20 -3.22
N ASP A 413 -6.95 7.89 -3.49
CA ASP A 413 -7.59 6.64 -3.09
C ASP A 413 -7.44 5.53 -4.15
N ALA A 414 -6.50 5.72 -5.07
CA ALA A 414 -6.10 4.81 -6.14
C ALA A 414 -6.02 3.34 -5.70
N LYS A 415 -6.61 2.47 -6.50
CA LYS A 415 -6.57 1.01 -6.32
C LYS A 415 -5.94 0.35 -7.52
N ILE A 416 -5.26 -0.76 -7.27
CA ILE A 416 -4.79 -1.64 -8.34
C ILE A 416 -5.98 -2.33 -8.97
N ILE A 417 -6.15 -2.13 -10.27
CA ILE A 417 -7.24 -2.70 -11.09
C ILE A 417 -6.81 -4.06 -11.61
N ASP A 418 -5.65 -4.10 -12.26
CA ASP A 418 -5.08 -5.30 -12.86
C ASP A 418 -3.58 -5.39 -12.63
N THR A 419 -3.12 -6.63 -12.44
CA THR A 419 -1.71 -6.98 -12.44
C THR A 419 -1.43 -7.87 -13.64
N TRP A 420 -0.61 -7.39 -14.57
CA TRP A 420 -0.14 -8.15 -15.72
C TRP A 420 1.16 -8.84 -15.36
N ILE A 421 1.24 -10.16 -15.60
CA ILE A 421 2.41 -10.97 -15.26
C ILE A 421 2.69 -11.90 -16.42
N ASP A 422 3.91 -11.84 -16.95
CA ASP A 422 4.31 -12.57 -18.15
C ASP A 422 3.34 -12.29 -19.34
N GLY A 423 2.81 -11.06 -19.40
CA GLY A 423 1.80 -10.60 -20.37
C GLY A 423 0.42 -11.23 -20.20
N ARG A 424 0.13 -11.85 -19.06
CA ARG A 424 -1.19 -12.38 -18.69
C ARG A 424 -1.86 -11.44 -17.71
N ARG A 425 -3.11 -11.06 -17.98
CA ARG A 425 -3.91 -10.20 -17.11
C ARG A 425 -4.41 -10.98 -15.89
N HIS A 426 -4.18 -10.46 -14.70
CA HIS A 426 -4.80 -10.89 -13.45
C HIS A 426 -5.62 -9.72 -12.91
N HIS A 427 -6.93 -9.92 -12.82
CA HIS A 427 -7.84 -8.88 -12.38
C HIS A 427 -7.91 -8.83 -10.85
N ILE A 428 -7.83 -7.64 -10.27
CA ILE A 428 -7.76 -7.41 -8.81
C ILE A 428 -9.00 -6.64 -8.33
N ASN A 429 -9.25 -5.45 -8.88
CA ASN A 429 -10.40 -4.60 -8.53
C ASN A 429 -11.04 -4.01 -9.79
N ASP A 430 -12.32 -3.64 -9.70
CA ASP A 430 -13.00 -2.87 -10.74
C ASP A 430 -12.53 -1.40 -10.76
N THR A 431 -12.46 -0.80 -11.97
CA THR A 431 -11.81 0.49 -12.30
C THR A 431 -12.34 1.71 -11.56
N THR A 432 -13.62 1.68 -11.20
CA THR A 432 -14.36 2.75 -10.51
C THR A 432 -15.63 2.10 -9.95
N GLU A 433 -16.13 2.60 -8.81
CA GLU A 433 -17.38 2.13 -8.20
C GLU A 433 -18.45 1.87 -9.27
N ALA A 434 -18.83 0.59 -9.34
CA ALA A 434 -19.86 -0.02 -10.19
C ALA A 434 -20.39 0.87 -11.33
N PRO A 435 -20.01 0.63 -12.60
CA PRO A 435 -20.40 1.48 -13.75
C PRO A 435 -21.92 1.59 -13.95
N PHE A 436 -22.67 0.70 -13.29
CA PHE A 436 -24.12 0.65 -13.30
C PHE A 436 -24.77 1.40 -12.14
N ASP A 437 -24.02 1.82 -11.12
CA ASP A 437 -24.57 2.44 -9.92
C ASP A 437 -25.24 3.78 -10.21
N GLY A 438 -26.38 3.98 -9.55
CA GLY A 438 -27.25 5.12 -9.74
C GLY A 438 -28.66 4.75 -10.20
N THR A 439 -29.43 5.78 -10.53
CA THR A 439 -30.81 5.64 -10.97
C THR A 439 -30.89 5.81 -12.49
N TRP A 440 -31.65 4.94 -13.13
CA TRP A 440 -31.81 4.88 -14.59
C TRP A 440 -33.27 5.04 -14.96
N GLU A 441 -33.55 5.85 -15.96
CA GLU A 441 -34.86 5.88 -16.61
C GLU A 441 -34.83 4.96 -17.83
N LEU A 442 -35.68 3.94 -17.85
CA LEU A 442 -35.72 2.92 -18.90
C LEU A 442 -36.86 3.19 -19.88
N ASN A 443 -36.50 3.18 -21.16
CA ASN A 443 -37.39 3.24 -22.30
C ASN A 443 -37.55 1.83 -22.89
N LEU A 444 -38.74 1.26 -22.75
CA LEU A 444 -39.09 -0.04 -23.32
C LEU A 444 -39.49 0.10 -24.79
N VAL A 445 -38.85 -0.66 -25.67
CA VAL A 445 -39.12 -0.60 -27.11
C VAL A 445 -40.50 -1.19 -27.41
N GLY A 446 -41.41 -0.35 -27.89
CA GLY A 446 -42.76 -0.77 -28.30
C GLY A 446 -43.77 -0.93 -27.15
N VAL A 447 -43.41 -0.49 -25.94
CA VAL A 447 -44.29 -0.48 -24.76
C VAL A 447 -44.27 0.93 -24.17
N ASP A 448 -45.43 1.57 -24.10
CA ASP A 448 -45.59 2.90 -23.49
C ASP A 448 -45.82 2.73 -21.97
N HIS A 449 -44.73 2.44 -21.25
CA HIS A 449 -44.71 2.21 -19.81
C HIS A 449 -43.42 2.77 -19.21
N GLN A 450 -43.53 3.58 -18.16
CA GLN A 450 -42.37 4.21 -17.53
C GLN A 450 -41.79 3.29 -16.45
N VAL A 451 -40.56 2.83 -16.68
CA VAL A 451 -39.83 1.96 -15.76
C VAL A 451 -38.51 2.60 -15.42
N GLY A 452 -38.13 2.52 -14.15
CA GLY A 452 -36.82 2.91 -13.66
C GLY A 452 -36.06 1.72 -13.11
N MET A 453 -34.76 1.90 -12.95
CA MET A 453 -33.88 0.92 -12.34
C MET A 453 -32.89 1.63 -11.43
N GLU A 454 -32.76 1.14 -10.19
CA GLU A 454 -31.83 1.67 -9.19
C GLU A 454 -30.81 0.58 -8.84
N ILE A 455 -29.53 0.92 -8.95
CA ILE A 455 -28.41 0.00 -8.75
C ILE A 455 -27.45 0.60 -7.71
N ASP A 456 -27.09 -0.23 -6.72
CA ASP A 456 -26.12 0.04 -5.66
C ASP A 456 -25.28 -1.23 -5.46
N GLY A 457 -24.10 -1.26 -6.08
CA GLY A 457 -23.24 -2.43 -6.23
C GLY A 457 -23.98 -3.63 -6.83
N LYS A 458 -24.19 -4.68 -6.04
CA LYS A 458 -24.93 -5.90 -6.45
C LYS A 458 -26.41 -5.87 -6.08
N SER A 459 -26.91 -4.78 -5.51
CA SER A 459 -28.32 -4.57 -5.22
C SER A 459 -28.98 -3.85 -6.38
N LEU A 460 -29.97 -4.48 -7.02
CA LEU A 460 -30.74 -3.89 -8.12
C LEU A 460 -32.22 -3.92 -7.79
N THR A 461 -32.90 -2.79 -8.00
CA THR A 461 -34.35 -2.65 -7.81
C THR A 461 -34.98 -2.07 -9.08
N ILE A 462 -36.00 -2.75 -9.60
CA ILE A 462 -36.84 -2.19 -10.66
C ILE A 462 -37.96 -1.36 -10.03
N ILE A 463 -38.20 -0.20 -10.62
CA ILE A 463 -39.21 0.77 -10.21
C ILE A 463 -40.26 0.86 -11.31
N ASP A 464 -41.40 0.22 -11.11
CA ASP A 464 -42.54 0.33 -12.02
C ASP A 464 -43.33 1.63 -11.73
N SER A 465 -43.74 2.34 -12.78
CA SER A 465 -44.38 3.66 -12.72
C SER A 465 -43.43 4.73 -12.17
N PHE A 466 -42.23 4.78 -12.77
CA PHE A 466 -41.17 5.72 -12.43
C PHE A 466 -41.67 7.18 -12.49
N GLY A 467 -41.29 8.01 -11.51
CA GLY A 467 -41.70 9.42 -11.43
C GLY A 467 -43.09 9.71 -10.82
N VAL A 468 -43.82 8.69 -10.36
CA VAL A 468 -45.14 8.83 -9.69
C VAL A 468 -44.99 8.78 -8.16
N GLU A 469 -45.89 9.41 -7.39
CA GLU A 469 -45.82 9.59 -5.93
C GLU A 469 -45.71 8.28 -5.12
N LYS A 470 -46.14 7.13 -5.68
CA LYS A 470 -46.05 5.79 -5.06
C LYS A 470 -45.74 4.71 -6.10
N PRO A 471 -44.48 4.53 -6.50
CA PRO A 471 -44.10 3.52 -7.48
C PRO A 471 -44.01 2.12 -6.84
N VAL A 472 -44.15 1.07 -7.66
CA VAL A 472 -43.94 -0.31 -7.20
C VAL A 472 -42.47 -0.66 -7.34
N ARG A 473 -41.86 -1.16 -6.26
CA ARG A 473 -40.42 -1.46 -6.21
C ARG A 473 -40.22 -2.96 -6.06
N THR A 474 -39.55 -3.57 -7.04
CA THR A 474 -39.29 -5.01 -7.08
C THR A 474 -37.79 -5.26 -7.07
N LYS A 475 -37.30 -5.97 -6.05
CA LYS A 475 -35.88 -6.27 -5.92
C LYS A 475 -35.49 -7.40 -6.88
N ALA A 476 -34.42 -7.20 -7.63
CA ALA A 476 -33.86 -8.24 -8.48
C ALA A 476 -33.00 -9.23 -7.66
N THR A 477 -32.83 -10.42 -8.22
CA THR A 477 -32.01 -11.50 -7.69
C THR A 477 -31.00 -11.96 -8.74
N LYS A 478 -29.94 -12.65 -8.29
CA LYS A 478 -28.84 -13.13 -9.15
C LYS A 478 -28.21 -12.04 -10.02
N VAL A 479 -28.04 -10.84 -9.44
CA VAL A 479 -27.36 -9.72 -10.10
C VAL A 479 -25.89 -10.07 -10.26
N THR A 480 -25.40 -10.06 -11.49
CA THR A 480 -23.99 -10.30 -11.86
C THR A 480 -23.54 -9.17 -12.78
N ILE A 481 -22.45 -8.51 -12.41
CA ILE A 481 -21.79 -7.45 -13.18
C ILE A 481 -20.43 -8.00 -13.63
N ASP A 482 -20.11 -7.84 -14.90
CA ASP A 482 -18.83 -8.22 -15.51
C ASP A 482 -18.42 -7.12 -16.50
N GLY A 483 -17.49 -6.25 -16.07
CA GLY A 483 -17.09 -5.06 -16.80
C GLY A 483 -18.26 -4.15 -17.16
N ASN A 484 -18.55 -4.00 -18.45
CA ASN A 484 -19.64 -3.16 -18.95
C ASN A 484 -20.95 -3.93 -19.19
N ALA A 485 -21.07 -5.17 -18.70
CA ALA A 485 -22.26 -6.00 -18.82
C ALA A 485 -22.89 -6.30 -17.45
N ILE A 486 -24.22 -6.30 -17.39
CA ILE A 486 -25.00 -6.68 -16.21
C ILE A 486 -26.05 -7.72 -16.59
N SER A 487 -26.27 -8.70 -15.72
CA SER A 487 -27.35 -9.67 -15.83
C SER A 487 -28.06 -9.86 -14.49
N PHE A 488 -29.37 -10.01 -14.53
CA PHE A 488 -30.20 -10.10 -13.32
C PHE A 488 -31.56 -10.75 -13.61
N LEU A 489 -32.21 -11.22 -12.55
CA LEU A 489 -33.54 -11.81 -12.59
C LEU A 489 -34.52 -10.97 -11.77
N VAL A 490 -35.69 -10.67 -12.32
CA VAL A 490 -36.76 -9.92 -11.62
C VAL A 490 -38.00 -10.79 -11.57
N ASP A 491 -38.52 -11.06 -10.38
CA ASP A 491 -39.72 -11.87 -10.19
C ASP A 491 -40.91 -10.98 -9.77
N TYR A 492 -41.93 -10.93 -10.61
CA TYR A 492 -43.15 -10.15 -10.35
C TYR A 492 -44.24 -11.07 -9.78
N ASP A 493 -44.16 -11.32 -8.47
CA ASP A 493 -45.09 -12.22 -7.75
C ASP A 493 -46.56 -11.76 -7.77
N ASN A 494 -46.84 -10.48 -8.07
CA ASN A 494 -48.19 -9.88 -7.90
C ASN A 494 -49.03 -9.72 -9.17
N ASP A 495 -48.47 -9.88 -10.39
CA ASP A 495 -49.12 -9.47 -11.65
C ASP A 495 -49.28 -10.57 -12.72
N ASP A 496 -49.20 -11.85 -12.36
CA ASP A 496 -49.26 -13.00 -13.31
C ASP A 496 -48.16 -12.98 -14.42
N MET A 497 -47.18 -12.08 -14.33
CA MET A 497 -46.12 -11.90 -15.35
C MET A 497 -44.90 -12.83 -15.15
N GLY A 498 -44.68 -13.32 -13.92
CA GLY A 498 -43.60 -14.24 -13.56
C GLY A 498 -42.18 -13.65 -13.69
N ALA A 499 -41.17 -14.53 -13.72
CA ALA A 499 -39.76 -14.14 -13.67
C ALA A 499 -39.18 -13.73 -15.03
N PHE A 500 -38.62 -12.53 -15.09
CA PHE A 500 -37.89 -12.02 -16.25
C PHE A 500 -36.39 -12.23 -16.05
N VAL A 501 -35.73 -12.78 -17.08
CA VAL A 501 -34.27 -12.82 -17.15
C VAL A 501 -33.81 -11.66 -18.02
N SER A 502 -32.97 -10.80 -17.46
CA SER A 502 -32.52 -9.57 -18.11
C SER A 502 -31.00 -9.54 -18.27
N SER A 503 -30.54 -8.98 -19.38
CA SER A 503 -29.13 -8.67 -19.61
C SER A 503 -28.99 -7.31 -20.29
N ALA A 504 -27.93 -6.58 -19.95
CA ALA A 504 -27.67 -5.26 -20.50
C ALA A 504 -26.18 -4.95 -20.57
N THR A 505 -25.84 -3.95 -21.38
CA THR A 505 -24.50 -3.40 -21.52
C THR A 505 -24.54 -1.88 -21.45
N ILE A 506 -23.56 -1.27 -20.81
CA ILE A 506 -23.38 0.19 -20.79
C ILE A 506 -22.37 0.59 -21.87
N SER A 507 -22.73 1.62 -22.63
CA SER A 507 -21.86 2.20 -23.66
C SER A 507 -20.98 3.32 -23.05
N PRO A 508 -19.80 3.63 -23.63
CA PRO A 508 -18.91 4.69 -23.12
C PRO A 508 -19.54 6.08 -23.05
N ASN A 509 -20.65 6.30 -23.75
CA ASN A 509 -21.43 7.54 -23.72
C ASN A 509 -22.45 7.60 -22.57
N GLY A 510 -22.46 6.63 -21.65
CA GLY A 510 -23.34 6.61 -20.47
C GLY A 510 -24.75 6.05 -20.71
N THR A 511 -25.07 5.53 -21.89
CA THR A 511 -26.37 4.90 -22.18
C THR A 511 -26.32 3.41 -21.88
N ILE A 512 -27.29 2.89 -21.13
CA ILE A 512 -27.48 1.44 -20.91
C ILE A 512 -28.44 0.88 -21.95
N ARG A 513 -28.14 -0.32 -22.48
CA ARG A 513 -29.02 -1.04 -23.41
C ARG A 513 -29.14 -2.49 -23.02
N GLY A 514 -30.36 -3.00 -22.99
CA GLY A 514 -30.61 -4.36 -22.55
C GLY A 514 -31.81 -5.02 -23.19
N SER A 515 -32.00 -6.28 -22.82
CA SER A 515 -33.14 -7.09 -23.19
C SER A 515 -33.59 -7.93 -22.02
N SER A 516 -34.90 -8.12 -21.91
CA SER A 516 -35.54 -8.94 -20.89
C SER A 516 -36.40 -10.01 -21.56
N VAL A 517 -36.29 -11.24 -21.08
CA VAL A 517 -37.05 -12.40 -21.59
C VAL A 517 -38.06 -12.85 -20.53
N ALA A 518 -39.33 -12.84 -20.87
CA ALA A 518 -40.43 -13.29 -20.03
C ALA A 518 -40.56 -14.83 -20.00
N PRO A 519 -41.28 -15.43 -19.04
CA PRO A 519 -41.54 -16.88 -19.01
C PRO A 519 -42.25 -17.41 -20.26
N SER A 520 -43.02 -16.56 -20.94
CA SER A 520 -43.68 -16.88 -22.21
C SER A 520 -42.72 -16.97 -23.42
N GLY A 521 -41.45 -16.62 -23.24
CA GLY A 521 -40.46 -16.49 -24.32
C GLY A 521 -40.51 -15.15 -25.06
N MET A 522 -41.39 -14.23 -24.65
CA MET A 522 -41.43 -12.88 -25.19
C MET A 522 -40.16 -12.10 -24.82
N VAL A 523 -39.54 -11.46 -25.80
CA VAL A 523 -38.35 -10.62 -25.60
C VAL A 523 -38.75 -9.15 -25.67
N VAL A 524 -38.38 -8.38 -24.65
CA VAL A 524 -38.58 -6.93 -24.60
C VAL A 524 -37.21 -6.27 -24.59
N GLN A 525 -36.95 -5.41 -25.57
CA GLN A 525 -35.73 -4.60 -25.60
C GLN A 525 -35.97 -3.28 -24.88
N TRP A 526 -34.93 -2.76 -24.24
CA TRP A 526 -34.99 -1.48 -23.54
C TRP A 526 -33.65 -0.77 -23.60
N TYR A 527 -33.68 0.54 -23.47
CA TYR A 527 -32.51 1.38 -23.32
C TYR A 527 -32.81 2.43 -22.26
N GLY A 528 -31.79 2.90 -21.56
CA GLY A 528 -31.96 3.93 -20.56
C GLY A 528 -30.77 4.87 -20.55
N ASP A 529 -31.05 6.08 -20.11
CA ASP A 529 -30.03 7.05 -19.78
C ASP A 529 -29.97 7.16 -18.26
N LYS A 530 -28.77 7.42 -17.74
CA LYS A 530 -28.59 7.65 -16.30
C LYS A 530 -29.42 8.90 -15.96
N ASN A 531 -30.36 8.74 -15.04
CA ASN A 531 -31.07 9.89 -14.53
C ASN A 531 -30.09 10.58 -13.58
N ASP A 532 -29.35 11.56 -14.09
CA ASP A 532 -28.38 12.40 -13.36
C ASP A 532 -29.09 13.33 -12.36
N THR A 533 -30.10 12.80 -11.65
CA THR A 533 -30.51 13.38 -10.38
C THR A 533 -29.39 13.03 -9.40
N PRO A 534 -28.67 14.03 -8.87
CA PRO A 534 -27.53 13.79 -8.00
C PRO A 534 -27.89 12.90 -6.81
N ASN A 535 -27.02 11.95 -6.51
CA ASN A 535 -27.20 11.02 -5.41
C ASN A 535 -26.71 11.64 -4.09
N ALA A 536 -27.19 11.10 -2.96
CA ALA A 536 -26.80 11.58 -1.63
C ALA A 536 -25.28 11.51 -1.38
N SER A 537 -24.60 10.53 -2.00
CA SER A 537 -23.15 10.37 -1.96
C SER A 537 -22.38 11.55 -2.55
N ASP A 538 -22.96 12.24 -3.53
CA ASP A 538 -22.28 13.33 -4.25
C ASP A 538 -22.03 14.52 -3.34
N PHE A 539 -22.82 14.67 -2.28
CA PHE A 539 -22.67 15.71 -1.27
C PHE A 539 -21.70 15.32 -0.14
N HIS A 540 -21.26 14.06 -0.05
CA HIS A 540 -20.43 13.62 1.07
C HIS A 540 -19.04 14.29 1.06
N GLY A 541 -18.61 14.72 2.24
CA GLY A 541 -17.33 15.40 2.44
C GLY A 541 -17.46 16.60 3.36
N THR A 542 -16.34 17.30 3.55
CA THR A 542 -16.32 18.61 4.20
C THR A 542 -16.29 19.68 3.13
N TRP A 543 -17.13 20.70 3.28
CA TRP A 543 -17.29 21.78 2.30
C TRP A 543 -17.12 23.11 3.00
N ASN A 544 -16.17 23.92 2.53
CA ASN A 544 -15.98 25.27 3.02
C ASN A 544 -16.98 26.20 2.35
N ALA A 545 -17.95 26.71 3.11
CA ALA A 545 -19.03 27.55 2.61
C ALA A 545 -18.82 29.02 2.99
N LEU A 546 -18.92 29.89 1.98
CA LEU A 546 -18.85 31.34 2.15
C LEU A 546 -20.27 31.91 2.20
N LEU A 547 -20.72 32.35 3.38
CA LEU A 547 -22.02 32.97 3.57
C LEU A 547 -21.93 34.48 3.31
N SER A 548 -22.57 34.94 2.24
CA SER A 548 -22.68 36.37 1.87
C SER A 548 -21.34 37.12 1.77
N GLY A 549 -20.21 36.42 1.63
CA GLY A 549 -18.87 37.01 1.51
C GLY A 549 -18.22 37.45 2.83
N GLU A 550 -18.85 37.26 3.98
CA GLU A 550 -18.36 37.77 5.28
C GLU A 550 -18.22 36.71 6.38
N HIS A 551 -18.92 35.57 6.27
CA HIS A 551 -18.88 34.50 7.28
C HIS A 551 -18.51 33.15 6.64
N ASN A 552 -17.50 32.47 7.17
CA ASN A 552 -17.09 31.13 6.73
C ASN A 552 -17.66 30.08 7.67
N LEU A 553 -18.43 29.13 7.13
CA LEU A 553 -18.86 27.94 7.85
C LEU A 553 -18.44 26.72 7.05
N ASP A 554 -17.98 25.66 7.72
CA ASP A 554 -17.80 24.37 7.06
C ASP A 554 -19.03 23.49 7.27
N PHE A 555 -19.42 22.79 6.21
CA PHE A 555 -20.46 21.77 6.25
C PHE A 555 -19.83 20.40 6.06
N LYS A 556 -19.82 19.59 7.13
CA LYS A 556 -19.48 18.18 7.06
C LYS A 556 -20.74 17.37 6.80
N ILE A 557 -20.89 16.89 5.58
CA ILE A 557 -22.09 16.20 5.11
C ILE A 557 -21.80 14.70 5.10
N THR A 558 -22.65 13.94 5.81
CA THR A 558 -22.65 12.48 5.77
C THR A 558 -24.03 11.98 5.32
N LYS A 559 -24.19 10.66 5.22
CA LYS A 559 -25.48 10.04 4.85
C LYS A 559 -26.64 10.48 5.75
N ASP A 560 -26.36 10.67 7.04
CA ASP A 560 -27.40 10.76 8.06
C ASP A 560 -27.53 12.16 8.69
N LYS A 561 -26.54 13.04 8.48
CA LYS A 561 -26.52 14.39 9.08
C LYS A 561 -25.58 15.36 8.38
N VAL A 562 -25.87 16.66 8.56
CA VAL A 562 -24.94 17.76 8.29
C VAL A 562 -24.43 18.31 9.62
N THR A 563 -23.11 18.37 9.82
CA THR A 563 -22.48 19.07 10.94
C THR A 563 -21.94 20.41 10.44
N ILE A 564 -22.39 21.49 11.06
CA ILE A 564 -21.97 22.87 10.81
C ILE A 564 -20.80 23.19 11.76
N ILE A 565 -19.72 23.73 11.22
CA ILE A 565 -18.50 24.06 11.95
C ILE A 565 -18.13 25.51 11.67
N GLU A 566 -17.97 26.33 12.72
CA GLU A 566 -17.36 27.65 12.63
C GLU A 566 -15.93 27.54 13.17
N ARG A 567 -14.94 27.77 12.29
CA ARG A 567 -13.53 27.78 12.70
C ARG A 567 -13.20 29.10 13.37
N VAL A 568 -12.68 29.03 14.59
CA VAL A 568 -12.31 30.21 15.38
C VAL A 568 -10.78 30.27 15.50
N GLU A 569 -10.18 31.39 15.10
CA GLU A 569 -8.74 31.59 15.24
C GLU A 569 -8.35 31.63 16.73
N ASP A 570 -7.33 30.86 17.11
CA ASP A 570 -6.81 30.74 18.49
C ASP A 570 -7.82 30.22 19.55
N ALA A 571 -8.85 29.47 19.15
CA ALA A 571 -9.81 28.81 20.07
C ALA A 571 -10.34 27.48 19.51
N ASP A 572 -11.09 26.73 20.33
CA ASP A 572 -11.77 25.51 19.87
C ASP A 572 -12.89 25.84 18.87
N ASP A 573 -13.02 25.03 17.81
CA ASP A 573 -14.09 25.15 16.83
C ASP A 573 -15.48 25.02 17.47
N ILE A 574 -16.42 25.85 17.00
CA ILE A 574 -17.82 25.76 17.41
C ILE A 574 -18.52 24.80 16.44
N THR A 575 -19.14 23.74 16.97
CA THR A 575 -19.80 22.72 16.13
C THR A 575 -21.25 22.51 16.52
N GLN A 576 -22.12 22.30 15.51
CA GLN A 576 -23.52 21.96 15.71
C GLN A 576 -24.03 21.01 14.62
N ASP A 577 -24.83 20.03 15.00
CA ASP A 577 -25.53 19.17 14.04
C ASP A 577 -26.84 19.83 13.54
N SER A 578 -27.18 19.60 12.28
CA SER A 578 -28.45 20.02 11.68
C SER A 578 -29.65 19.47 12.46
N SER A 579 -30.68 20.29 12.64
CA SER A 579 -31.94 19.93 13.31
C SER A 579 -32.87 19.10 12.41
N GLU A 580 -32.88 19.40 11.11
CA GLU A 580 -33.55 18.61 10.08
C GLU A 580 -32.66 18.49 8.87
N MET A 581 -32.72 17.34 8.18
CA MET A 581 -32.03 17.09 6.92
C MET A 581 -32.96 16.29 6.00
N GLN A 582 -33.12 16.76 4.76
CA GLN A 582 -33.88 16.08 3.72
C GLN A 582 -33.13 16.16 2.40
N MET A 583 -33.05 15.04 1.70
CA MET A 583 -32.55 14.97 0.33
C MET A 583 -33.71 14.63 -0.59
N LYS A 584 -34.01 15.51 -1.53
CA LYS A 584 -35.06 15.28 -2.51
C LYS A 584 -34.71 15.95 -3.83
N ASP A 585 -34.88 15.23 -4.94
CA ASP A 585 -34.71 15.74 -6.31
C ASP A 585 -33.34 16.44 -6.55
N GLY A 586 -32.25 15.89 -5.98
CA GLY A 586 -30.90 16.45 -6.15
C GLY A 586 -30.61 17.71 -5.32
N ILE A 587 -31.48 18.03 -4.36
CA ILE A 587 -31.35 19.17 -3.46
C ILE A 587 -31.24 18.66 -2.02
N LEU A 588 -30.13 19.00 -1.37
CA LEU A 588 -29.94 18.80 0.05
C LEU A 588 -30.51 20.00 0.80
N THR A 589 -31.55 19.78 1.60
CA THR A 589 -32.14 20.81 2.47
C THR A 589 -31.87 20.47 3.93
N PHE A 590 -31.38 21.43 4.72
CA PHE A 590 -31.22 21.25 6.15
C PHE A 590 -31.48 22.55 6.94
N THR A 591 -31.73 22.40 8.24
CA THR A 591 -31.93 23.53 9.16
C THR A 591 -31.02 23.44 10.36
N PHE A 592 -30.63 24.58 10.92
CA PHE A 592 -29.87 24.65 12.18
C PHE A 592 -30.14 25.97 12.92
N GLU A 593 -30.01 25.97 14.25
CA GLU A 593 -30.08 27.19 15.05
C GLU A 593 -28.77 27.95 14.98
N HIS A 594 -28.78 29.26 14.71
CA HIS A 594 -27.54 30.03 14.58
C HIS A 594 -27.00 30.58 15.93
N GLU A 595 -27.72 30.34 17.04
CA GLU A 595 -27.36 30.88 18.35
C GLU A 595 -25.90 30.54 18.77
N PRO A 596 -25.38 29.31 18.53
CA PRO A 596 -23.99 28.99 18.83
C PRO A 596 -22.96 29.81 18.04
N PHE A 597 -23.34 30.34 16.88
CA PHE A 597 -22.51 31.09 15.95
C PHE A 597 -22.76 32.62 16.01
N GLY A 598 -23.41 33.09 17.09
CA GLY A 598 -23.50 34.52 17.41
C GLY A 598 -24.76 35.26 16.99
N SER A 599 -25.83 34.57 16.51
CA SER A 599 -27.14 35.22 16.28
C SER A 599 -28.32 34.26 16.49
N ALA A 600 -29.39 34.71 17.14
CA ALA A 600 -30.52 33.83 17.48
C ALA A 600 -31.47 33.59 16.30
N GLY A 601 -31.86 32.32 16.10
CA GLY A 601 -32.91 31.89 15.18
C GLY A 601 -32.48 30.79 14.21
N THR A 602 -33.47 30.13 13.61
CA THR A 602 -33.29 28.98 12.70
C THR A 602 -32.94 29.42 11.27
N PHE A 603 -31.84 28.90 10.75
CA PHE A 603 -31.44 29.02 9.36
C PHE A 603 -31.96 27.81 8.57
N SER A 604 -32.36 28.04 7.33
CA SER A 604 -32.72 26.98 6.38
C SER A 604 -31.83 27.09 5.14
N ILE A 605 -31.16 26.00 4.80
CA ILE A 605 -30.21 25.92 3.69
C ILE A 605 -30.71 24.89 2.68
N ALA A 606 -30.61 25.23 1.39
CA ALA A 606 -30.83 24.32 0.27
C ALA A 606 -29.60 24.35 -0.66
N LEU A 607 -28.94 23.21 -0.83
CA LEU A 607 -27.77 23.02 -1.67
C LEU A 607 -28.12 22.19 -2.90
N THR A 608 -27.65 22.62 -4.07
CA THR A 608 -27.64 21.80 -5.28
C THR A 608 -26.35 21.02 -5.34
N ALA A 609 -26.40 19.84 -5.97
CA ALA A 609 -25.26 18.94 -6.01
C ALA A 609 -24.01 19.52 -6.69
N PRO A 610 -22.84 18.93 -6.40
CA PRO A 610 -21.59 19.54 -6.81
C PRO A 610 -21.40 19.45 -8.31
N THR A 611 -20.80 20.51 -8.86
CA THR A 611 -20.30 20.48 -10.23
C THR A 611 -18.97 19.69 -10.29
N LYS A 612 -18.50 19.38 -11.50
CA LYS A 612 -17.22 18.67 -11.73
C LYS A 612 -16.01 19.37 -11.08
N ASP A 613 -16.12 20.65 -10.76
CA ASP A 613 -15.04 21.46 -10.18
C ASP A 613 -15.02 21.41 -8.63
N ASN A 614 -15.67 20.42 -8.00
CA ASN A 614 -15.78 20.30 -6.54
C ASN A 614 -16.40 21.53 -5.86
N THR A 615 -17.40 22.14 -6.50
CA THR A 615 -18.15 23.28 -5.95
C THR A 615 -19.62 22.96 -5.76
N LEU A 616 -20.17 23.26 -4.58
CA LEU A 616 -21.61 23.31 -4.31
C LEU A 616 -22.10 24.75 -4.42
N THR A 617 -23.34 24.92 -4.90
CA THR A 617 -24.05 26.21 -4.87
C THR A 617 -25.36 26.04 -4.12
N GLY A 618 -25.84 27.08 -3.45
CA GLY A 618 -27.06 26.99 -2.67
C GLY A 618 -27.71 28.31 -2.34
N MET A 619 -28.88 28.21 -1.71
CA MET A 619 -29.61 29.33 -1.15
C MET A 619 -29.91 29.07 0.33
N GLY A 620 -29.77 30.11 1.14
CA GLY A 620 -30.16 30.10 2.54
C GLY A 620 -31.28 31.09 2.81
N THR A 621 -32.06 30.85 3.85
CA THR A 621 -33.09 31.76 4.37
C THR A 621 -32.82 32.07 5.83
N LEU A 622 -32.77 33.35 6.16
CA LEU A 622 -32.60 33.85 7.52
C LEU A 622 -33.90 33.71 8.34
N PRO A 623 -33.84 33.77 9.68
CA PRO A 623 -35.02 33.72 10.55
C PRO A 623 -36.08 34.80 10.25
N ASN A 624 -35.65 35.93 9.66
CA ASN A 624 -36.53 37.04 9.25
C ASN A 624 -37.15 36.85 7.84
N GLY A 625 -36.93 35.70 7.19
CA GLY A 625 -37.44 35.37 5.87
C GLY A 625 -36.65 35.94 4.69
N LYS A 626 -35.55 36.67 4.93
CA LYS A 626 -34.68 37.19 3.86
C LYS A 626 -33.77 36.06 3.35
N GLY A 627 -33.76 35.86 2.03
CA GLY A 627 -32.88 34.90 1.37
C GLY A 627 -31.45 35.43 1.15
N PHE A 628 -30.48 34.53 1.05
CA PHE A 628 -29.11 34.75 0.64
C PHE A 628 -28.61 33.58 -0.23
N THR A 629 -27.55 33.81 -1.00
CA THR A 629 -26.86 32.76 -1.77
C THR A 629 -25.60 32.33 -1.04
N LEU A 630 -25.20 31.09 -1.23
CA LEU A 630 -23.96 30.55 -0.71
C LEU A 630 -23.28 29.70 -1.78
N ASP A 631 -21.95 29.76 -1.80
CA ASP A 631 -21.10 28.89 -2.60
C ASP A 631 -20.18 28.14 -1.63
N ALA A 632 -19.93 26.86 -1.90
CA ALA A 632 -19.03 26.06 -1.09
C ALA A 632 -18.06 25.24 -1.95
N THR A 633 -16.81 25.15 -1.52
CA THR A 633 -15.77 24.37 -2.19
C THR A 633 -15.41 23.15 -1.35
N LYS A 634 -15.25 21.98 -1.97
CA LYS A 634 -14.88 20.76 -1.24
C LYS A 634 -13.52 20.97 -0.61
N GLU A 635 -13.42 20.69 0.68
CA GLU A 635 -12.14 20.65 1.36
C GLU A 635 -11.38 19.43 0.83
N THR A 636 -10.43 19.68 -0.07
CA THR A 636 -9.29 18.77 -0.22
C THR A 636 -8.52 18.90 1.08
N LYS A 637 -8.38 17.81 1.84
CA LYS A 637 -7.62 17.80 3.08
C LYS A 637 -6.29 18.49 2.79
N ASP A 638 -6.11 19.72 3.26
CA ASP A 638 -4.78 20.31 3.26
C ASP A 638 -3.97 19.33 4.12
N PRO A 639 -2.92 18.70 3.58
CA PRO A 639 -2.13 17.79 4.38
C PRO A 639 -1.72 18.54 5.64
N ASP A 640 -2.00 17.95 6.81
CA ASP A 640 -1.40 18.42 8.06
C ASP A 640 0.05 18.75 7.74
N PRO A 641 0.56 19.96 8.09
CA PRO A 641 1.85 20.42 7.63
C PRO A 641 2.84 19.30 7.85
N VAL A 642 3.35 18.76 6.74
CA VAL A 642 4.05 17.49 6.74
C VAL A 642 5.19 17.61 7.73
N HIS A 643 5.04 16.99 8.90
CA HIS A 643 6.09 16.90 9.91
C HIS A 643 7.14 15.92 9.37
N THR A 644 7.89 16.39 8.38
CA THR A 644 9.06 15.73 7.86
C THR A 644 10.08 15.73 8.98
N LEU A 645 10.53 14.53 9.38
CA LEU A 645 11.65 14.46 10.28
C LEU A 645 12.88 15.08 9.60
N PRO A 646 13.82 15.67 10.35
CA PRO A 646 15.10 16.12 9.79
C PRO A 646 15.83 14.98 9.07
N ASP A 647 16.67 15.31 8.08
CA ASP A 647 17.41 14.33 7.26
C ASP A 647 18.42 13.49 8.04
N LEU A 648 18.80 13.93 9.24
CA LEU A 648 19.50 13.13 10.21
C LEU A 648 18.82 13.33 11.56
N PRO A 649 18.38 12.25 12.23
CA PRO A 649 17.83 12.37 13.55
C PRO A 649 18.99 12.57 14.51
N ASP A 650 19.41 13.83 14.73
CA ASP A 650 20.31 14.15 15.82
C ASP A 650 19.78 13.53 17.12
N ALA A 651 20.74 13.23 18.01
CA ALA A 651 20.59 12.43 19.22
C ALA A 651 19.37 12.85 20.10
N PRO A 652 18.98 12.04 21.11
CA PRO A 652 17.62 12.01 21.65
C PRO A 652 17.04 13.40 21.98
N PHE A 653 15.76 13.60 21.63
CA PHE A 653 15.00 14.84 21.79
C PHE A 653 15.32 15.62 23.08
N GLY A 654 15.47 16.94 22.93
CA GLY A 654 15.58 17.89 24.04
C GLY A 654 17.01 18.39 24.30
N PRO A 655 17.41 18.67 25.55
CA PRO A 655 18.63 19.40 25.88
C PRO A 655 19.96 18.69 25.53
N PHE A 656 19.90 17.52 24.88
CA PHE A 656 21.04 16.69 24.50
C PHE A 656 21.36 16.73 22.99
N ALA A 657 20.58 17.47 22.19
CA ALA A 657 20.75 17.61 20.74
C ALA A 657 21.32 18.98 20.31
N PHE A 658 21.91 19.74 21.24
CA PHE A 658 22.56 21.01 20.89
C PHE A 658 23.95 20.75 20.29
N GLU A 659 24.17 21.14 19.03
CA GLU A 659 25.50 21.12 18.39
C GLU A 659 26.52 22.02 19.12
N GLU A 660 26.03 23.10 19.73
CA GLU A 660 26.81 24.06 20.51
C GLU A 660 26.05 24.45 21.78
N ALA A 661 26.78 24.77 22.85
CA ALA A 661 26.15 25.20 24.10
C ALA A 661 25.25 26.43 23.87
N PRO A 662 24.00 26.45 24.37
CA PRO A 662 23.11 27.57 24.18
C PRO A 662 23.74 28.88 24.69
N THR A 663 23.62 29.94 23.91
CA THR A 663 24.18 31.25 24.24
C THR A 663 23.57 31.75 25.54
N GLN A 664 24.40 32.07 26.54
CA GLN A 664 23.92 32.61 27.82
C GLN A 664 23.22 33.96 27.59
N ARG A 665 21.97 34.07 28.06
CA ARG A 665 21.16 35.30 28.00
C ARG A 665 21.10 35.97 29.36
N THR A 666 20.89 37.28 29.36
CA THR A 666 20.56 38.09 30.53
C THR A 666 19.04 38.18 30.65
N VAL A 667 18.47 37.57 31.68
CA VAL A 667 17.00 37.50 31.89
C VAL A 667 16.61 38.28 33.13
N LEU A 668 15.58 39.12 33.01
CA LEU A 668 14.94 39.81 34.12
C LEU A 668 13.59 39.14 34.43
N PHE A 669 13.46 38.57 35.63
CA PHE A 669 12.18 38.17 36.18
C PHE A 669 11.56 39.35 36.92
N THR A 670 10.28 39.63 36.71
CA THR A 670 9.51 40.67 37.42
C THR A 670 8.30 40.08 38.12
N ASN A 671 7.77 40.77 39.13
CA ASN A 671 6.56 40.39 39.87
C ASN A 671 6.64 38.98 40.52
N ALA A 672 7.84 38.56 40.91
CA ALA A 672 8.07 37.26 41.52
C ALA A 672 7.97 37.33 43.05
N THR A 673 7.53 36.24 43.69
CA THR A 673 7.78 36.03 45.13
C THR A 673 9.12 35.31 45.30
N VAL A 674 10.15 36.01 45.76
CA VAL A 674 11.52 35.50 45.82
C VAL A 674 11.90 35.11 47.25
N TRP A 675 12.23 33.84 47.44
CA TRP A 675 12.68 33.29 48.71
C TRP A 675 14.21 33.31 48.74
N THR A 676 14.80 34.36 49.31
CA THR A 676 16.24 34.64 49.19
C THR A 676 17.13 33.75 50.08
N GLN A 677 16.53 33.06 51.04
CA GLN A 677 17.20 32.32 52.13
C GLN A 677 18.30 33.14 52.85
N SER A 678 18.20 34.47 52.79
CA SER A 678 19.10 35.43 53.40
C SER A 678 18.39 36.18 54.54
N ASP A 679 19.08 37.14 55.17
CA ASP A 679 18.48 38.02 56.18
C ASP A 679 17.30 38.85 55.62
N ASP A 680 17.22 38.99 54.28
CA ASP A 680 16.14 39.71 53.58
C ASP A 680 14.83 38.90 53.49
N GLY A 681 14.84 37.60 53.81
CA GLY A 681 13.65 36.77 53.88
C GLY A 681 12.93 36.57 52.53
N ILE A 682 11.60 36.66 52.57
CA ILE A 682 10.71 36.50 51.40
C ILE A 682 10.42 37.89 50.84
N LEU A 683 10.69 38.08 49.56
CA LEU A 683 10.43 39.33 48.84
C LEU A 683 9.20 39.16 47.94
N GLU A 684 8.14 39.91 48.20
CA GLU A 684 6.94 39.97 47.37
C GLU A 684 7.09 41.07 46.30
N ASP A 685 6.44 40.90 45.14
CA ASP A 685 6.54 41.81 43.97
C ASP A 685 8.00 42.13 43.58
N ALA A 686 8.86 41.13 43.70
CA ALA A 686 10.29 41.28 43.51
C ALA A 686 10.72 41.04 42.07
N TRP A 687 11.92 41.49 41.75
CA TRP A 687 12.58 41.23 40.49
C TRP A 687 13.91 40.52 40.71
N VAL A 688 14.30 39.66 39.76
CA VAL A 688 15.57 38.92 39.77
C VAL A 688 16.22 39.06 38.41
N ILE A 689 17.49 39.48 38.37
CA ILE A 689 18.28 39.48 37.14
C ILE A 689 19.25 38.31 37.17
N VAL A 690 19.14 37.44 36.17
CA VAL A 690 20.08 36.33 35.93
C VAL A 690 20.97 36.71 34.76
N ARG A 691 22.30 36.66 34.97
CA ARG A 691 23.29 36.95 33.93
C ARG A 691 24.41 35.92 34.01
N ASN A 692 24.80 35.39 32.85
CA ASN A 692 25.85 34.38 32.72
C ASN A 692 25.66 33.16 33.65
N GLY A 693 24.41 32.72 33.82
CA GLY A 693 24.07 31.59 34.70
C GLY A 693 24.18 31.88 36.21
N THR A 694 24.31 33.15 36.61
CA THR A 694 24.36 33.56 38.02
C THR A 694 23.30 34.61 38.34
N ILE A 695 22.78 34.61 39.57
CA ILE A 695 21.91 35.69 40.05
C ILE A 695 22.79 36.94 40.19
N HIS A 696 22.59 37.91 39.30
CA HIS A 696 23.32 39.16 39.30
C HIS A 696 22.82 40.09 40.39
N SER A 697 21.49 40.19 40.55
CA SER A 697 20.86 41.07 41.53
C SER A 697 19.39 40.69 41.75
N VAL A 698 18.90 40.95 42.96
CA VAL A 698 17.50 40.81 43.37
C VAL A 698 17.06 42.06 44.11
N GLY A 699 15.79 42.44 43.99
CA GLY A 699 15.24 43.55 44.77
C GLY A 699 13.73 43.70 44.59
N THR A 700 13.16 44.68 45.28
CA THR A 700 11.75 45.06 45.18
C THR A 700 11.61 46.48 44.63
N GLY A 701 10.43 46.83 44.11
CA GLY A 701 10.17 48.13 43.50
C GLY A 701 10.74 48.25 42.08
N GLY A 702 11.23 49.43 41.69
CA GLY A 702 11.74 49.66 40.33
C GLY A 702 13.03 48.87 40.05
N TYR A 703 13.03 48.06 39.00
CA TYR A 703 14.22 47.30 38.59
C TYR A 703 15.27 48.19 37.91
N PRO A 704 16.58 47.85 38.01
CA PRO A 704 17.65 48.58 37.36
C PRO A 704 17.46 48.63 35.84
N ARG A 705 17.74 49.78 35.21
CA ARG A 705 17.80 49.89 33.74
C ARG A 705 19.08 49.24 33.22
N ILE A 706 19.08 47.93 33.14
CA ILE A 706 20.13 47.10 32.55
C ILE A 706 19.62 46.61 31.20
N ALA A 707 20.51 46.49 30.20
CA ALA A 707 20.16 45.84 28.94
C ALA A 707 19.96 44.34 29.22
N VAL A 708 18.74 43.87 29.01
CA VAL A 708 18.35 42.47 29.17
C VAL A 708 17.92 41.93 27.83
N ASP A 709 18.22 40.66 27.59
CA ASP A 709 17.84 39.97 26.37
C ASP A 709 16.36 39.55 26.42
N GLU A 710 15.84 39.34 27.63
CA GLU A 710 14.48 38.87 27.87
C GLU A 710 13.94 39.37 29.22
N THR A 711 12.65 39.69 29.28
CA THR A 711 11.92 40.00 30.52
C THR A 711 10.76 39.03 30.69
N VAL A 712 10.70 38.36 31.83
CA VAL A 712 9.69 37.36 32.18
C VAL A 712 8.84 37.90 33.32
N ASP A 713 7.52 37.99 33.10
CA ASP A 713 6.57 38.31 34.16
C ASP A 713 6.20 37.04 34.92
N ALA A 714 6.58 36.97 36.20
CA ALA A 714 6.38 35.83 37.07
C ALA A 714 5.08 35.92 37.89
N ASN A 715 4.17 36.83 37.54
CA ASN A 715 2.90 36.96 38.24
C ASN A 715 2.04 35.69 38.07
N GLY A 716 1.77 34.99 39.18
CA GLY A 716 1.01 33.73 39.19
C GLY A 716 1.85 32.46 39.01
N MET A 717 3.18 32.56 38.99
CA MET A 717 4.12 31.44 38.93
C MET A 717 4.68 31.02 40.28
#